data_AF-A0ABD5VBY5-F1
#
_entry.id   AF-A0ABD5VBY5-F1
#
_cell.length_a   1.000
_cell.length_b   1.000
_cell.length_c   1.000
_cell.angle_alpha   90.00
_cell.angle_beta   90.00
_cell.angle_gamma   90.00
#
_symmetry.space_group_name_H-M   'P 1'
#
loop_
_entity.id
_entity.type
_entity.pdbx_description
1 polymer ?
#
loop_
_entity_poly.entity_id
_entity_poly.type
_entity_poly.pdbx_seq_one_letter_code
_entity_poly.pdbx_strand_id
1 'polypeptide(L)'
;MSELPLPLDRFSSDAYFNALEDLVTRYTQEETPIHYKKAAINQSKATTSSCLKFFSDIGLIEAEKAGVYVPSKSVIDFFRKVGESKTSAQENIQESLMDYDVFSEVIFLVDSGNFTKGELSQKVAGQLEIDKENISSVATAIDIFDLFGFIDISDEGLVKKSSTTGTASDAEESEGEIERDNNDSETAQQAFDDYSTEDMPDIDFPPTRGSPEDLCRIVDVLSTGGTYSTDEIAEGVEFSKRKIQGLTQYGVALGFIEEEDGYQLTDRGYELSFSSSEEEQERWFKEAISQYSSYRHILQASFEGLEKDADNLDSPAIEKELRTTFGFTGNSKDTVRKAINTLLQTVEAAGLGEYIVGRGSKSTRIESSPEELQSLQDLVTSDELSRESRQSDSKQNTDQDAEKNRDAKTDQSGNTDAVPSESEDTETVTEQNNGVDDEATQVTSRGPAVRISDIRIQNFRNIRDTGYIELENVTTLIGKNESGKTSTLEAIRSFSPEYEYTERDLSTSVSISDTTEETPIISLRFKLEEPLVEEFYPDLEEGAEMPLTVTRTKYFDNSYEAEIDADIDTDRVELPTPNILYYDSYSLISDSATIEQLENGDCPTFNNLLDLGGISMETFEDSTLTRSNAIEQAENRIEDRINEAWSQKSLNININWNSSKETINLLIQDQLNPDSATDERPLTYPSQRSAGFQWFLSFYINLLAESNNSGLESKVLLLDDPAVYLHPEGKRDWLESVNDIGQNEQVVFSSHSPYLIDKRYPSRIRAVEDTPRGGTKIREDIFKSDSHTLEPLRNALGVNLGSSPFISRRQLLVEGPTEYYIVAAVANYFSQELDRDLFGWKELSVMPVRGAPNVIGQASWLASEGIDYAIMLDSDEEGRDALERIEDHNPDIDSDRVVMLENRSNSEDVVTEDMFDPELYVSEFNAEYEDFTSELEGDFEHAQVEEIDGLRWEVGGIEYEGTRLDKVLIEYLEESSFSEELEDSKGDIELRKRQIAERIASRLNRSDVEENQVVSFNRVFASLNSAMDIDN
;
A
#
# COMPACT_ATOMS: atom_id res chain seq x y z
N MET A 1 -6.90 -19.45 10.59
CA MET A 1 -5.85 -20.25 9.91
C MET A 1 -4.55 -19.51 10.08
N SER A 2 -3.53 -20.13 10.68
CA SER A 2 -2.27 -19.45 10.98
C SER A 2 -1.59 -18.94 9.71
N GLU A 3 -1.05 -17.73 9.75
CA GLU A 3 -0.18 -17.17 8.68
C GLU A 3 1.12 -17.96 8.50
N LEU A 4 1.44 -18.85 9.46
CA LEU A 4 2.60 -19.73 9.42
C LEU A 4 2.36 -20.96 8.52
N PRO A 5 3.30 -21.30 7.63
CA PRO A 5 3.21 -22.49 6.79
C PRO A 5 3.28 -23.75 7.65
N LEU A 6 2.16 -24.45 7.80
CA LEU A 6 2.06 -25.68 8.60
C LEU A 6 1.86 -26.92 7.71
N PRO A 7 2.41 -28.08 8.10
CA PRO A 7 2.10 -29.32 7.39
C PRO A 7 0.64 -29.69 7.60
N LEU A 8 -0.01 -30.19 6.55
CA LEU A 8 -1.38 -30.68 6.59
C LEU A 8 -1.43 -31.96 7.42
N ASP A 9 -2.18 -31.92 8.52
CA ASP A 9 -2.30 -33.01 9.50
C ASP A 9 -2.91 -34.31 8.94
N ARG A 10 -3.58 -34.24 7.79
CA ARG A 10 -4.07 -35.42 7.04
C ARG A 10 -2.96 -36.29 6.45
N PHE A 11 -1.71 -35.81 6.39
CA PHE A 11 -0.56 -36.56 5.87
C PHE A 11 0.43 -36.90 6.98
N SER A 12 1.04 -38.09 6.94
CA SER A 12 2.06 -38.50 7.93
C SER A 12 3.40 -37.80 7.69
N SER A 13 4.23 -37.68 8.72
CA SER A 13 5.61 -37.17 8.61
C SER A 13 6.45 -37.97 7.60
N ASP A 14 6.25 -39.29 7.52
CA ASP A 14 6.85 -40.15 6.49
C ASP A 14 6.43 -39.75 5.07
N ALA A 15 5.19 -39.30 4.87
CA ALA A 15 4.72 -38.84 3.55
C ALA A 15 5.45 -37.57 3.12
N TYR A 16 5.71 -36.64 4.05
CA TYR A 16 6.56 -35.49 3.79
C TYR A 16 7.99 -35.94 3.44
N PHE A 17 8.60 -36.78 4.29
CA PHE A 17 9.97 -37.24 4.10
C PHE A 17 10.18 -37.96 2.76
N ASN A 18 9.31 -38.92 2.40
CA ASN A 18 9.47 -39.65 1.15
C ASN A 18 9.16 -38.76 -0.08
N ALA A 19 8.31 -37.73 0.02
CA ALA A 19 8.05 -36.82 -1.09
C ALA A 19 9.29 -35.98 -1.43
N LEU A 20 10.04 -35.57 -0.41
CA LEU A 20 11.31 -34.87 -0.57
C LEU A 20 12.42 -35.80 -1.08
N GLU A 21 12.49 -37.04 -0.59
CA GLU A 21 13.42 -38.07 -1.08
C GLU A 21 13.19 -38.39 -2.57
N ASP A 22 11.93 -38.54 -2.95
CA ASP A 22 11.48 -38.79 -4.31
C ASP A 22 11.90 -37.65 -5.27
N LEU A 23 11.71 -36.39 -4.84
CA LEU A 23 12.16 -35.21 -5.57
C LEU A 23 13.68 -35.21 -5.76
N VAL A 24 14.45 -35.43 -4.69
CA VAL A 24 15.92 -35.44 -4.74
C VAL A 24 16.42 -36.58 -5.63
N THR A 25 15.80 -37.75 -5.55
CA THR A 25 16.13 -38.91 -6.38
C THR A 25 15.93 -38.60 -7.86
N ARG A 26 14.81 -37.96 -8.21
CA ARG A 26 14.49 -37.61 -9.59
C ARG A 26 15.39 -36.49 -10.13
N TYR A 27 15.61 -35.45 -9.32
CA TYR A 27 16.50 -34.34 -9.67
C TYR A 27 17.95 -34.81 -9.86
N THR A 28 18.40 -35.77 -9.05
CA THR A 28 19.72 -36.41 -9.17
C THR A 28 19.91 -37.17 -10.49
N GLN A 29 18.83 -37.68 -11.08
CA GLN A 29 18.89 -38.44 -12.33
C GLN A 29 18.78 -37.55 -13.57
N GLU A 30 17.95 -36.50 -13.50
CA GLU A 30 17.63 -35.66 -14.66
C GLU A 30 18.40 -34.33 -14.69
N GLU A 31 19.06 -33.92 -13.59
CA GLU A 31 19.78 -32.64 -13.42
C GLU A 31 19.01 -31.41 -13.93
N THR A 32 17.67 -31.48 -13.88
CA THR A 32 16.74 -30.44 -14.32
C THR A 32 15.60 -30.29 -13.32
N PRO A 33 14.94 -29.12 -13.27
CA PRO A 33 13.80 -28.86 -12.38
C PRO A 33 12.69 -29.91 -12.53
N ILE A 34 12.19 -30.45 -11.41
CA ILE A 34 11.28 -31.60 -11.42
C ILE A 34 9.86 -31.16 -11.09
N HIS A 35 8.93 -31.43 -12.01
CA HIS A 35 7.51 -31.29 -11.73
C HIS A 35 7.05 -32.33 -10.69
N TYR A 36 6.23 -31.96 -9.69
CA TYR A 36 5.80 -32.87 -8.62
C TYR A 36 5.16 -34.17 -9.14
N LYS A 37 4.42 -34.10 -10.26
CA LYS A 37 3.85 -35.27 -10.96
C LYS A 37 4.92 -36.29 -11.40
N LYS A 38 6.14 -35.83 -11.70
CA LYS A 38 7.31 -36.68 -12.03
C LYS A 38 8.09 -37.09 -10.77
N ALA A 39 8.09 -36.26 -9.73
CA ALA A 39 8.69 -36.59 -8.45
C ALA A 39 7.95 -37.75 -7.76
N ALA A 40 6.62 -37.82 -7.84
CA ALA A 40 5.77 -38.81 -7.16
C ALA A 40 6.06 -40.29 -7.56
N ILE A 41 7.14 -40.89 -7.02
CA ILE A 41 7.60 -42.26 -7.31
C ILE A 41 6.93 -43.24 -6.36
N ASN A 42 6.92 -42.93 -5.06
CA ASN A 42 6.43 -43.81 -3.99
C ASN A 42 5.09 -43.35 -3.40
N GLN A 43 4.53 -42.22 -3.87
CA GLN A 43 3.32 -41.60 -3.32
C GLN A 43 2.36 -41.05 -4.39
N SER A 44 1.15 -40.66 -3.96
CA SER A 44 0.16 -40.08 -4.86
C SER A 44 0.58 -38.66 -5.30
N LYS A 45 0.24 -38.29 -6.54
CA LYS A 45 0.53 -36.95 -7.09
C LYS A 45 -0.03 -35.81 -6.23
N ALA A 46 -1.21 -35.99 -5.65
CA ALA A 46 -1.84 -35.00 -4.78
C ALA A 46 -1.07 -34.84 -3.45
N THR A 47 -0.64 -35.96 -2.86
CA THR A 47 0.19 -35.96 -1.64
C THR A 47 1.54 -35.29 -1.90
N THR A 48 2.25 -35.69 -2.97
CA THR A 48 3.55 -35.10 -3.33
C THR A 48 3.44 -33.61 -3.61
N SER A 49 2.35 -33.14 -4.25
CA SER A 49 2.13 -31.71 -4.48
C SER A 49 2.05 -30.92 -3.17
N SER A 50 1.20 -31.34 -2.24
CA SER A 50 1.04 -30.66 -0.94
C SER A 50 2.28 -30.76 -0.06
N CYS A 51 2.98 -31.90 -0.06
CA CYS A 51 4.19 -32.08 0.72
C CYS A 51 5.36 -31.23 0.21
N LEU A 52 5.57 -31.17 -1.11
CA LEU A 52 6.62 -30.32 -1.68
C LEU A 52 6.30 -28.84 -1.56
N LYS A 53 5.02 -28.45 -1.64
CA LYS A 53 4.61 -27.07 -1.38
C LYS A 53 5.05 -26.62 0.01
N PHE A 54 4.76 -27.41 1.05
CA PHE A 54 5.23 -27.12 2.42
C PHE A 54 6.75 -26.94 2.50
N PHE A 55 7.54 -27.82 1.89
CA PHE A 55 9.00 -27.69 1.91
C PHE A 55 9.51 -26.47 1.14
N SER A 56 8.76 -26.01 0.13
CA SER A 56 9.04 -24.77 -0.58
C SER A 56 8.70 -23.56 0.28
N ASP A 57 7.56 -23.60 0.98
CA ASP A 57 7.09 -22.51 1.84
C ASP A 57 8.02 -22.29 3.04
N ILE A 58 8.68 -23.34 3.56
CA ILE A 58 9.69 -23.25 4.63
C ILE A 58 11.14 -23.11 4.11
N GLY A 59 11.33 -22.91 2.79
CA GLY A 59 12.63 -22.58 2.20
C GLY A 59 13.63 -23.73 2.06
N LEU A 60 13.22 -25.00 2.16
CA LEU A 60 14.13 -26.14 1.95
C LEU A 60 14.34 -26.51 0.48
N ILE A 61 13.36 -26.20 -0.38
CA ILE A 61 13.41 -26.39 -1.82
C ILE A 61 12.90 -25.13 -2.53
N GLU A 62 13.34 -24.88 -3.77
CA GLU A 62 12.93 -23.71 -4.55
C GLU A 62 11.85 -24.10 -5.57
N ALA A 63 10.81 -23.28 -5.71
CA ALA A 63 9.81 -23.41 -6.77
C ALA A 63 10.16 -22.48 -7.95
N GLU A 64 10.45 -23.04 -9.13
CA GLU A 64 10.73 -22.23 -10.33
C GLU A 64 9.45 -21.73 -11.00
N LYS A 65 8.41 -22.56 -10.98
CA LYS A 65 7.07 -22.28 -11.51
C LYS A 65 6.08 -23.24 -10.84
N ALA A 66 4.79 -23.02 -11.06
CA ALA A 66 3.72 -23.81 -10.43
C ALA A 66 3.98 -25.33 -10.53
N GLY A 67 4.26 -25.95 -9.39
CA GLY A 67 4.47 -27.40 -9.28
C GLY A 67 5.83 -27.93 -9.75
N VAL A 68 6.80 -27.09 -10.08
CA VAL A 68 8.16 -27.49 -10.48
C VAL A 68 9.16 -27.05 -9.43
N TYR A 69 9.89 -28.02 -8.87
CA TYR A 69 10.76 -27.82 -7.71
C TYR A 69 12.22 -28.18 -7.99
N VAL A 70 13.12 -27.45 -7.32
CA VAL A 70 14.57 -27.65 -7.31
C VAL A 70 15.02 -27.84 -5.86
N PRO A 71 15.57 -29.00 -5.47
CA PRO A 71 16.06 -29.20 -4.12
C PRO A 71 17.37 -28.45 -3.88
N SER A 72 17.51 -27.84 -2.70
CA SER A 72 18.75 -27.15 -2.31
C SER A 72 19.93 -28.12 -2.18
N LYS A 73 21.16 -27.59 -2.30
CA LYS A 73 22.39 -28.41 -2.17
C LYS A 73 22.47 -29.14 -0.83
N SER A 74 22.04 -28.50 0.25
CA SER A 74 22.01 -29.08 1.60
C SER A 74 21.02 -30.26 1.70
N VAL A 75 19.84 -30.12 1.09
CA VAL A 75 18.84 -31.20 1.00
C VAL A 75 19.34 -32.35 0.13
N ILE A 76 19.95 -32.08 -1.03
CA ILE A 76 20.57 -33.11 -1.88
C ILE A 76 21.66 -33.87 -1.09
N ASP A 77 22.51 -33.14 -0.38
CA ASP A 77 23.60 -33.70 0.39
C ASP A 77 23.09 -34.57 1.56
N PHE A 78 22.01 -34.16 2.23
CA PHE A 78 21.40 -34.91 3.32
C PHE A 78 20.89 -36.30 2.90
N PHE A 79 20.28 -36.41 1.71
CA PHE A 79 19.78 -37.69 1.18
C PHE A 79 20.86 -38.55 0.51
N ARG A 80 21.98 -37.96 0.04
CA ARG A 80 23.05 -38.69 -0.66
C ARG A 80 24.18 -39.20 0.25
N LYS A 81 24.41 -38.58 1.40
CA LYS A 81 25.63 -38.78 2.22
C LYS A 81 25.40 -39.65 3.46
N VAL A 82 26.48 -40.28 3.94
CA VAL A 82 26.50 -41.12 5.16
C VAL A 82 27.61 -40.66 6.09
N GLY A 83 27.42 -40.76 7.42
CA GLY A 83 28.42 -40.37 8.43
C GLY A 83 28.56 -38.85 8.61
N GLU A 84 29.77 -38.36 8.91
CA GLU A 84 30.06 -36.94 9.24
C GLU A 84 29.57 -35.94 8.18
N SER A 85 29.55 -36.34 6.91
CA SER A 85 29.09 -35.47 5.82
C SER A 85 27.56 -35.35 5.72
N LYS A 86 26.81 -36.26 6.35
CA LYS A 86 25.36 -36.12 6.58
C LYS A 86 25.08 -35.18 7.74
N THR A 87 25.88 -35.24 8.80
CA THR A 87 25.78 -34.33 9.96
C THR A 87 26.01 -32.88 9.55
N SER A 88 27.03 -32.61 8.72
CA SER A 88 27.24 -31.26 8.19
C SER A 88 26.10 -30.78 7.27
N ALA A 89 25.44 -31.69 6.54
CA ALA A 89 24.25 -31.34 5.76
C ALA A 89 23.02 -31.07 6.67
N GLN A 90 22.87 -31.81 7.76
CA GLN A 90 21.86 -31.55 8.80
C GLN A 90 22.05 -30.16 9.41
N GLU A 91 23.28 -29.79 9.78
CA GLU A 91 23.59 -28.46 10.34
C GLU A 91 23.20 -27.33 9.38
N ASN A 92 23.48 -27.46 8.08
CA ASN A 92 23.11 -26.45 7.08
C ASN A 92 21.59 -26.36 6.87
N ILE A 93 20.86 -27.48 6.92
CA ILE A 93 19.39 -27.50 6.85
C ILE A 93 18.82 -26.87 8.13
N GLN A 94 19.37 -27.21 9.29
CA GLN A 94 18.97 -26.64 10.58
C GLN A 94 19.16 -25.12 10.60
N GLU A 95 20.27 -24.60 10.07
CA GLU A 95 20.51 -23.16 9.94
C GLU A 95 19.45 -22.48 9.06
N SER A 96 19.08 -23.11 7.94
CA SER A 96 18.06 -22.60 7.02
C SER A 96 16.66 -22.58 7.64
N LEU A 97 16.37 -23.53 8.55
CA LEU A 97 15.08 -23.62 9.24
C LEU A 97 14.96 -22.68 10.45
N MET A 98 16.03 -22.00 10.90
CA MET A 98 15.93 -21.07 12.04
C MET A 98 15.04 -19.86 11.75
N ASP A 99 14.84 -19.53 10.47
CA ASP A 99 13.92 -18.48 10.03
C ASP A 99 12.45 -18.96 9.97
N TYR A 100 12.19 -20.27 10.17
CA TYR A 100 10.84 -20.82 10.29
C TYR A 100 10.41 -20.81 11.76
N ASP A 101 9.43 -19.98 12.10
CA ASP A 101 9.01 -19.69 13.49
C ASP A 101 8.63 -20.94 14.31
N VAL A 102 7.97 -21.92 13.69
CA VAL A 102 7.60 -23.18 14.38
C VAL A 102 8.85 -23.98 14.75
N PHE A 103 9.88 -23.99 13.90
CA PHE A 103 11.13 -24.69 14.18
C PHE A 103 11.95 -23.97 15.25
N SER A 104 12.09 -22.65 15.14
CA SER A 104 12.87 -21.86 16.10
C SER A 104 12.27 -21.91 17.51
N GLU A 105 10.94 -21.85 17.64
CA GLU A 105 10.25 -21.95 18.93
C GLU A 105 10.36 -23.38 19.51
N VAL A 106 10.26 -24.42 18.67
CA VAL A 106 10.47 -25.82 19.11
C VAL A 106 11.88 -26.00 19.69
N ILE A 107 12.92 -25.50 19.01
CA ILE A 107 14.31 -25.61 19.49
C ILE A 107 14.50 -24.80 20.78
N PHE A 108 13.98 -23.57 20.84
CA PHE A 108 14.05 -22.72 22.03
C PHE A 108 13.42 -23.39 23.26
N LEU A 109 12.22 -23.96 23.10
CA LEU A 109 11.54 -24.64 24.19
C LEU A 109 12.27 -25.91 24.60
N VAL A 110 12.72 -26.74 23.65
CA VAL A 110 13.49 -27.95 23.96
C VAL A 110 14.81 -27.62 24.68
N ASP A 111 15.45 -26.49 24.37
CA ASP A 111 16.64 -26.00 25.09
C ASP A 111 16.31 -25.50 26.51
N SER A 112 15.08 -25.04 26.75
CA SER A 112 14.62 -24.53 28.06
C SER A 112 14.13 -25.60 29.04
N GLY A 113 13.81 -26.81 28.58
CA GLY A 113 13.29 -27.88 29.43
C GLY A 113 12.83 -29.13 28.68
N ASN A 114 12.47 -30.17 29.44
CA ASN A 114 11.93 -31.41 28.87
C ASN A 114 10.40 -31.30 28.73
N PHE A 115 9.90 -31.53 27.52
CA PHE A 115 8.47 -31.50 27.21
C PHE A 115 8.04 -32.80 26.56
N THR A 116 6.81 -33.25 26.85
CA THR A 116 6.19 -34.25 25.99
C THR A 116 5.79 -33.62 24.66
N LYS A 117 5.69 -34.40 23.58
CA LYS A 117 5.27 -33.89 22.26
C LYS A 117 3.96 -33.08 22.31
N GLY A 118 2.98 -33.52 23.09
CA GLY A 118 1.70 -32.83 23.24
C GLY A 118 1.81 -31.50 23.98
N GLU A 119 2.59 -31.45 25.06
CA GLU A 119 2.86 -30.20 25.80
C GLU A 119 3.66 -29.21 24.95
N LEU A 120 4.65 -29.71 24.21
CA LEU A 120 5.46 -28.90 23.31
C LEU A 120 4.59 -28.29 22.19
N SER A 121 3.74 -29.11 21.56
CA SER A 121 2.83 -28.63 20.50
C SER A 121 1.87 -27.56 21.02
N GLN A 122 1.34 -27.71 22.23
CA GLN A 122 0.45 -26.72 22.85
C GLN A 122 1.17 -25.42 23.23
N LYS A 123 2.41 -25.51 23.74
CA LYS A 123 3.22 -24.34 24.07
C LYS A 123 3.64 -23.56 22.83
N VAL A 124 4.14 -24.25 21.81
CA VAL A 124 4.49 -23.66 20.51
C VAL A 124 3.25 -23.00 19.89
N ALA A 125 2.12 -23.69 19.87
CA ALA A 125 0.88 -23.11 19.34
C ALA A 125 0.42 -21.89 20.15
N GLY A 126 0.55 -21.92 21.48
CA GLY A 126 0.19 -20.79 22.34
C GLY A 126 1.11 -19.58 22.20
N GLN A 127 2.41 -19.78 21.98
CA GLN A 127 3.40 -18.71 21.84
C GLN A 127 3.42 -18.11 20.43
N LEU A 128 3.02 -18.88 19.42
CA LEU A 128 2.92 -18.44 18.03
C LEU A 128 1.47 -18.09 17.62
N GLU A 129 0.56 -17.98 18.58
CA GLU A 129 -0.87 -17.67 18.35
C GLU A 129 -1.55 -18.56 17.29
N ILE A 130 -1.12 -19.83 17.20
CA ILE A 130 -1.69 -20.81 16.27
C ILE A 130 -3.03 -21.31 16.83
N ASP A 131 -4.07 -21.22 16.00
CA ASP A 131 -5.43 -21.69 16.31
C ASP A 131 -5.42 -23.11 16.91
N LYS A 132 -6.29 -23.35 17.89
CA LYS A 132 -6.38 -24.66 18.59
C LYS A 132 -6.66 -25.83 17.65
N GLU A 133 -7.28 -25.57 16.50
CA GLU A 133 -7.58 -26.56 15.46
C GLU A 133 -6.31 -27.03 14.71
N ASN A 134 -5.23 -26.24 14.72
CA ASN A 134 -3.98 -26.52 14.00
C ASN A 134 -2.87 -27.11 14.90
N ILE A 135 -3.19 -27.45 16.15
CA ILE A 135 -2.22 -28.09 17.07
C ILE A 135 -1.75 -29.46 16.54
N SER A 136 -2.61 -30.19 15.82
CA SER A 136 -2.25 -31.45 15.13
C SER A 136 -1.19 -31.25 14.04
N SER A 137 -1.24 -30.12 13.34
CA SER A 137 -0.24 -29.74 12.35
C SER A 137 1.11 -29.37 12.99
N VAL A 138 1.11 -28.67 14.13
CA VAL A 138 2.34 -28.40 14.89
C VAL A 138 2.97 -29.72 15.37
N ALA A 139 2.14 -30.66 15.85
CA ALA A 139 2.60 -32.00 16.22
C ALA A 139 3.22 -32.77 15.05
N THR A 140 2.67 -32.59 13.84
CA THR A 140 3.21 -33.19 12.60
C THR A 140 4.53 -32.54 12.19
N ALA A 141 4.69 -31.23 12.38
CA ALA A 141 5.95 -30.52 12.14
C ALA A 141 7.07 -31.03 13.07
N ILE A 142 6.75 -31.26 14.35
CA ILE A 142 7.68 -31.85 15.33
C ILE A 142 8.13 -33.24 14.89
N ASP A 143 7.22 -34.09 14.38
CA ASP A 143 7.60 -35.40 13.84
C ASP A 143 8.51 -35.30 12.61
N ILE A 144 8.31 -34.29 11.76
CA ILE A 144 9.19 -34.03 10.62
C ILE A 144 10.59 -33.66 11.13
N PHE A 145 10.71 -32.81 12.16
CA PHE A 145 12.00 -32.42 12.74
C PHE A 145 12.76 -33.60 13.36
N ASP A 146 12.04 -34.55 13.96
CA ASP A 146 12.60 -35.82 14.46
C ASP A 146 13.15 -36.68 13.31
N LEU A 147 12.42 -36.80 12.19
CA LEU A 147 12.90 -37.54 10.99
C LEU A 147 14.16 -36.93 10.38
N PHE A 148 14.32 -35.61 10.43
CA PHE A 148 15.56 -34.94 10.03
C PHE A 148 16.68 -35.05 11.07
N GLY A 149 16.39 -35.52 12.28
CA GLY A 149 17.33 -35.71 13.37
C GLY A 149 17.74 -34.41 14.07
N PHE A 150 16.90 -33.38 14.06
CA PHE A 150 17.12 -32.13 14.79
C PHE A 150 16.76 -32.25 16.28
N ILE A 151 15.78 -33.11 16.55
CA ILE A 151 15.29 -33.48 17.87
C ILE A 151 15.15 -35.00 17.92
N ASP A 152 15.14 -35.57 19.12
CA ASP A 152 14.90 -36.98 19.41
C ASP A 152 13.66 -37.11 20.29
N ILE A 153 12.66 -37.86 19.83
CA ILE A 153 11.49 -38.24 20.63
C ILE A 153 11.75 -39.61 21.28
N SER A 154 11.84 -39.65 22.61
CA SER A 154 12.09 -40.89 23.35
C SER A 154 10.89 -41.85 23.34
N ASP A 155 11.11 -43.12 23.70
CA ASP A 155 10.04 -44.14 23.88
C ASP A 155 8.97 -43.73 24.92
N GLU A 156 9.29 -42.78 25.81
CA GLU A 156 8.37 -42.21 26.80
C GLU A 156 7.66 -40.93 26.30
N GLY A 157 7.90 -40.51 25.05
CA GLY A 157 7.27 -39.37 24.40
C GLY A 157 7.88 -38.01 24.75
N LEU A 158 9.07 -37.98 25.36
CA LEU A 158 9.80 -36.76 25.70
C LEU A 158 10.67 -36.31 24.52
N VAL A 159 10.59 -35.02 24.19
CA VAL A 159 11.37 -34.40 23.13
C VAL A 159 12.67 -33.85 23.70
N LYS A 160 13.80 -34.23 23.11
CA LYS A 160 15.13 -33.71 23.44
C LYS A 160 15.85 -33.25 22.19
N LYS A 161 16.88 -32.41 22.34
CA LYS A 161 17.75 -32.06 21.22
C LYS A 161 18.62 -33.26 20.85
N SER A 162 18.70 -33.54 19.55
CA SER A 162 19.54 -34.61 19.03
C SER A 162 21.01 -34.33 19.37
N SER A 163 21.66 -35.27 20.07
CA SER A 163 23.07 -35.17 20.39
C SER A 163 23.89 -35.77 19.25
N THR A 164 24.36 -34.94 18.33
CA THR A 164 25.30 -35.33 17.26
C THR A 164 26.72 -35.51 17.82
N THR A 165 26.90 -36.52 18.68
CA THR A 165 28.18 -37.20 18.88
C THR A 165 27.93 -38.67 19.12
N GLY A 166 28.27 -39.50 18.14
CA GLY A 166 28.33 -40.94 18.31
C GLY A 166 29.54 -41.53 17.61
N THR A 167 30.53 -41.98 18.38
CA THR A 167 31.14 -43.28 18.09
C THR A 167 30.79 -44.21 19.24
N ALA A 168 30.23 -45.36 18.89
CA ALA A 168 29.68 -46.35 19.82
C ALA A 168 30.76 -47.21 20.46
N SER A 169 30.62 -47.46 21.76
CA SER A 169 30.99 -48.74 22.38
C SER A 169 30.17 -48.99 23.65
N ASP A 170 29.51 -50.16 23.68
CA ASP A 170 28.85 -50.75 24.83
C ASP A 170 29.80 -51.01 26.03
N ALA A 171 29.16 -51.15 27.20
CA ALA A 171 29.55 -51.92 28.40
C ALA A 171 30.30 -51.22 29.54
N GLU A 172 29.60 -51.21 30.69
CA GLU A 172 30.03 -51.51 32.07
C GLU A 172 31.40 -51.04 32.63
N GLU A 173 31.29 -50.56 33.88
CA GLU A 173 32.27 -50.63 34.97
C GLU A 173 33.41 -49.59 35.12
N SER A 174 33.29 -48.85 36.22
CA SER A 174 34.30 -48.68 37.28
C SER A 174 35.37 -47.57 37.21
N GLU A 175 35.44 -46.88 38.36
CA GLU A 175 36.57 -46.26 39.05
C GLU A 175 37.95 -46.14 38.36
N GLY A 176 38.57 -44.96 38.54
CA GLY A 176 40.01 -44.90 38.85
C GLY A 176 40.89 -44.02 37.98
N GLU A 177 41.25 -42.87 38.54
CA GLU A 177 42.58 -42.23 38.57
C GLU A 177 43.66 -42.49 37.46
N ILE A 178 44.07 -41.35 36.87
CA ILE A 178 45.46 -40.84 36.76
C ILE A 178 46.37 -41.27 35.57
N GLU A 179 46.98 -40.22 35.00
CA GLU A 179 48.28 -40.07 34.30
C GLU A 179 48.40 -40.13 32.76
N ARG A 180 48.51 -38.91 32.20
CA ARG A 180 49.59 -38.37 31.33
C ARG A 180 50.22 -39.32 30.30
N ASP A 181 50.14 -38.90 29.03
CA ASP A 181 51.36 -38.58 28.29
C ASP A 181 51.13 -37.53 27.19
N ASN A 182 52.17 -36.73 27.01
CA ASN A 182 52.28 -35.48 26.27
C ASN A 182 52.56 -35.65 24.76
N ASN A 183 52.39 -34.51 24.05
CA ASN A 183 53.07 -34.07 22.82
C ASN A 183 52.53 -34.63 21.48
N ASP A 184 52.22 -33.84 20.45
CA ASP A 184 52.60 -32.47 20.08
C ASP A 184 51.47 -31.80 19.26
N SER A 185 51.10 -30.57 19.59
CA SER A 185 51.07 -29.43 18.64
C SER A 185 50.69 -28.16 19.38
N GLU A 186 51.67 -27.65 20.12
CA GLU A 186 51.82 -26.23 20.41
C GLU A 186 51.86 -25.47 19.07
N THR A 187 50.90 -24.57 18.83
CA THR A 187 51.09 -23.21 18.26
C THR A 187 49.74 -22.50 18.07
N ALA A 188 49.04 -22.17 19.17
CA ALA A 188 48.08 -21.06 19.23
C ALA A 188 47.66 -20.70 20.68
N GLN A 189 48.48 -21.03 21.68
CA GLN A 189 48.17 -20.86 23.12
C GLN A 189 49.30 -20.13 23.86
N GLN A 190 49.80 -19.06 23.25
CA GLN A 190 50.70 -18.10 23.90
C GLN A 190 50.30 -16.67 23.52
N ALA A 191 49.16 -16.24 24.04
CA ALA A 191 48.84 -14.88 24.44
C ALA A 191 47.52 -14.95 25.21
N PHE A 192 47.44 -14.28 26.36
CA PHE A 192 46.31 -14.23 27.30
C PHE A 192 46.24 -15.31 28.40
N ASP A 193 47.35 -15.50 29.10
CA ASP A 193 47.35 -15.73 30.56
C ASP A 193 47.97 -14.49 31.19
N ASP A 194 47.16 -13.46 31.45
CA ASP A 194 47.46 -12.35 32.37
C ASP A 194 46.25 -11.40 32.36
N TYR A 195 45.17 -11.74 33.05
CA TYR A 195 44.33 -10.75 33.75
C TYR A 195 43.60 -11.46 34.90
N SER A 196 43.83 -10.96 36.11
CA SER A 196 43.17 -11.34 37.34
C SER A 196 41.65 -11.16 37.23
N THR A 197 40.90 -12.22 37.50
CA THR A 197 39.42 -12.28 37.60
C THR A 197 38.84 -11.52 38.82
N GLU A 198 39.44 -10.40 39.22
CA GLU A 198 38.99 -9.60 40.38
C GLU A 198 38.43 -8.21 40.04
N ASP A 199 38.41 -7.77 38.76
CA ASP A 199 37.83 -6.48 38.33
C ASP A 199 37.03 -6.60 37.01
N MET A 200 36.24 -7.65 36.82
CA MET A 200 35.30 -7.72 35.68
C MET A 200 34.07 -6.86 35.98
N PRO A 201 33.73 -5.84 35.17
CA PRO A 201 32.53 -5.06 35.39
C PRO A 201 31.30 -5.96 35.19
N ASP A 202 30.40 -5.99 36.18
CA ASP A 202 29.12 -6.69 36.12
C ASP A 202 28.23 -5.96 35.11
N ILE A 203 28.28 -6.39 33.85
CA ILE A 203 27.55 -5.77 32.73
C ILE A 203 26.47 -6.70 32.21
N ASP A 204 25.28 -6.15 31.97
CA ASP A 204 24.18 -6.89 31.34
C ASP A 204 24.46 -7.12 29.86
N PHE A 205 23.90 -8.20 29.30
CA PHE A 205 24.00 -8.44 27.87
C PHE A 205 23.24 -7.34 27.10
N PRO A 206 23.85 -6.74 26.05
CA PRO A 206 23.24 -5.65 25.31
C PRO A 206 21.88 -6.02 24.68
N PRO A 207 20.95 -5.06 24.54
CA PRO A 207 19.66 -5.28 23.89
C PRO A 207 19.83 -5.86 22.48
N THR A 208 19.01 -6.85 22.14
CA THR A 208 19.09 -7.59 20.86
C THR A 208 18.02 -7.16 19.86
N ARG A 209 17.06 -6.34 20.29
CA ARG A 209 15.89 -5.93 19.51
C ARG A 209 15.55 -4.50 19.86
N GLY A 210 15.91 -3.58 18.99
CA GLY A 210 15.55 -2.17 19.10
C GLY A 210 16.10 -1.40 17.92
N SER A 211 15.37 -0.39 17.49
CA SER A 211 15.85 0.59 16.52
C SER A 211 15.55 1.99 17.07
N PRO A 212 16.51 2.93 17.02
CA PRO A 212 16.32 4.30 17.50
C PRO A 212 15.07 4.99 16.94
N GLU A 213 14.78 4.82 15.64
CA GLU A 213 13.62 5.40 14.98
C GLU A 213 12.29 4.90 15.56
N ASP A 214 12.13 3.58 15.67
CA ASP A 214 10.92 3.00 16.26
C ASP A 214 10.81 3.29 17.78
N LEU A 215 11.93 3.49 18.47
CA LEU A 215 11.93 3.92 19.86
C LEU A 215 11.35 5.33 20.00
N CYS A 216 11.71 6.27 19.13
CA CYS A 216 11.13 7.62 19.11
C CYS A 216 9.60 7.57 18.93
N ARG A 217 9.09 6.68 18.08
CA ARG A 217 7.63 6.50 17.90
C ARG A 217 6.92 6.03 19.17
N ILE A 218 7.53 5.11 19.92
CA ILE A 218 6.99 4.71 21.24
C ILE A 218 7.09 5.88 22.23
N VAL A 219 8.19 6.61 22.21
CA VAL A 219 8.40 7.77 23.08
C VAL A 219 7.35 8.85 22.83
N ASP A 220 6.99 9.11 21.57
CA ASP A 220 5.94 10.06 21.19
C ASP A 220 4.58 9.66 21.74
N VAL A 221 4.23 8.36 21.70
CA VAL A 221 2.98 7.86 22.31
C VAL A 221 2.98 8.07 23.82
N LEU A 222 4.08 7.73 24.49
CA LEU A 222 4.21 7.87 25.95
C LEU A 222 4.29 9.34 26.40
N SER A 223 4.63 10.27 25.49
CA SER A 223 4.75 11.72 25.79
C SER A 223 3.43 12.39 26.21
N THR A 224 2.30 11.76 25.87
CA THR A 224 0.97 12.21 26.26
C THR A 224 0.70 12.12 27.78
N GLY A 225 1.59 11.46 28.52
CA GLY A 225 1.62 11.39 29.98
C GLY A 225 0.79 10.23 30.55
N GLY A 226 1.29 9.60 31.60
CA GLY A 226 0.68 8.43 32.24
C GLY A 226 1.51 7.15 32.08
N THR A 227 0.96 6.04 32.59
CA THR A 227 1.57 4.72 32.55
C THR A 227 0.80 3.85 31.56
N TYR A 228 1.50 3.22 30.62
CA TYR A 228 0.91 2.48 29.50
C TYR A 228 1.23 0.99 29.57
N SER A 229 0.24 0.15 29.36
CA SER A 229 0.43 -1.29 29.12
C SER A 229 0.96 -1.55 27.70
N THR A 230 1.50 -2.76 27.46
CA THR A 230 1.91 -3.18 26.10
C THR A 230 0.76 -3.08 25.09
N ASP A 231 -0.48 -3.31 25.54
CA ASP A 231 -1.67 -3.27 24.68
C ASP A 231 -2.05 -1.81 24.33
N GLU A 232 -1.96 -0.89 25.30
CA GLU A 232 -2.22 0.54 25.05
C GLU A 232 -1.13 1.19 24.17
N ILE A 233 0.12 0.74 24.29
CA ILE A 233 1.18 1.15 23.34
C ILE A 233 0.87 0.61 21.95
N ALA A 234 0.39 -0.63 21.83
CA ALA A 234 0.02 -1.24 20.54
C ALA A 234 -1.16 -0.54 19.85
N GLU A 235 -2.04 0.13 20.60
CA GLU A 235 -3.10 0.97 20.05
C GLU A 235 -2.56 2.29 19.48
N GLY A 236 -1.46 2.81 20.03
CA GLY A 236 -0.83 4.07 19.59
C GLY A 236 0.26 3.92 18.52
N VAL A 237 0.90 2.75 18.44
CA VAL A 237 1.87 2.39 17.38
C VAL A 237 1.47 1.06 16.76
N GLU A 238 1.38 0.97 15.42
CA GLU A 238 1.07 -0.25 14.66
C GLU A 238 2.23 -1.29 14.71
N PHE A 239 2.70 -1.64 15.90
CA PHE A 239 3.77 -2.60 16.15
C PHE A 239 3.24 -3.89 16.78
N SER A 240 3.84 -5.02 16.44
CA SER A 240 3.51 -6.29 17.11
C SER A 240 3.91 -6.26 18.58
N LYS A 241 3.18 -6.99 19.44
CA LYS A 241 3.50 -7.06 20.89
C LYS A 241 4.95 -7.51 21.15
N ARG A 242 5.49 -8.39 20.30
CA ARG A 242 6.90 -8.83 20.34
C ARG A 242 7.88 -7.70 20.01
N LYS A 243 7.54 -6.82 19.05
CA LYS A 243 8.34 -5.65 18.69
C LYS A 243 8.28 -4.59 19.79
N ILE A 244 7.10 -4.35 20.37
CA ILE A 244 6.91 -3.43 21.51
C ILE A 244 7.71 -3.89 22.73
N GLN A 245 7.69 -5.19 23.06
CA GLN A 245 8.51 -5.73 24.16
C GLN A 245 10.01 -5.55 23.92
N GLY A 246 10.49 -5.73 22.69
CA GLY A 246 11.90 -5.44 22.34
C GLY A 246 12.24 -3.96 22.50
N LEU A 247 11.41 -3.08 21.91
CA LEU A 247 11.63 -1.63 21.93
C LEU A 247 11.51 -1.02 23.32
N THR A 248 10.59 -1.50 24.16
CA THR A 248 10.47 -1.06 25.56
C THR A 248 11.66 -1.53 26.38
N GLN A 249 12.14 -2.77 26.23
CA GLN A 249 13.38 -3.23 26.86
C GLN A 249 14.61 -2.44 26.41
N TYR A 250 14.69 -2.09 25.13
CA TYR A 250 15.72 -1.23 24.56
C TYR A 250 15.65 0.21 25.12
N GLY A 251 14.44 0.79 25.19
CA GLY A 251 14.20 2.11 25.78
C GLY A 251 14.49 2.18 27.27
N VAL A 252 14.21 1.09 28.01
CA VAL A 252 14.55 0.95 29.44
C VAL A 252 16.06 0.86 29.62
N ALA A 253 16.76 0.08 28.79
CA ALA A 253 18.22 -0.04 28.86
C ALA A 253 18.92 1.31 28.61
N LEU A 254 18.41 2.12 27.69
CA LEU A 254 18.94 3.46 27.38
C LEU A 254 18.44 4.57 28.32
N GLY A 255 17.51 4.25 29.22
CA GLY A 255 16.97 5.18 30.21
C GLY A 255 16.00 6.22 29.64
N PHE A 256 15.35 5.93 28.52
CA PHE A 256 14.26 6.74 27.94
C PHE A 256 12.89 6.34 28.51
N ILE A 257 12.73 5.07 28.87
CA ILE A 257 11.50 4.49 29.40
C ILE A 257 11.80 3.89 30.77
N GLU A 258 10.85 3.95 31.70
CA GLU A 258 10.88 3.20 32.96
C GLU A 258 9.68 2.26 33.06
N GLU A 259 9.88 1.10 33.70
CA GLU A 259 8.87 0.06 33.87
C GLU A 259 8.42 0.01 35.35
N GLU A 260 7.33 0.73 35.68
CA GLU A 260 6.68 0.73 37.01
C GLU A 260 5.17 0.51 36.84
N ASP A 261 4.70 -0.74 36.97
CA ASP A 261 3.31 -1.16 36.73
C ASP A 261 2.78 -0.82 35.31
N GLY A 262 3.71 -0.73 34.36
CA GLY A 262 3.53 -0.39 32.94
C GLY A 262 4.72 0.47 32.47
N TYR A 263 4.66 1.05 31.27
CA TYR A 263 5.74 1.84 30.70
C TYR A 263 5.41 3.33 30.75
N GLN A 264 6.37 4.15 31.17
CA GLN A 264 6.28 5.61 31.15
C GLN A 264 7.63 6.23 30.77
N LEU A 265 7.62 7.50 30.33
CA LEU A 265 8.85 8.21 30.00
C LEU A 265 9.61 8.64 31.25
N THR A 266 10.93 8.50 31.21
CA THR A 266 11.82 9.20 32.13
C THR A 266 11.93 10.69 31.73
N ASP A 267 12.56 11.52 32.57
CA ASP A 267 12.88 12.91 32.21
C ASP A 267 13.62 12.99 30.86
N ARG A 268 14.54 12.04 30.60
CA ARG A 268 15.26 11.96 29.32
C ARG A 268 14.33 11.58 28.16
N GLY A 269 13.46 10.59 28.36
CA GLY A 269 12.47 10.21 27.35
C GLY A 269 11.54 11.35 26.98
N TYR A 270 11.13 12.13 27.99
CA TYR A 270 10.29 13.31 27.77
C TYR A 270 11.02 14.34 26.93
N GLU A 271 12.26 14.71 27.25
CA GLU A 271 13.04 15.65 26.43
C GLU A 271 13.33 15.14 25.01
N LEU A 272 13.48 13.82 24.82
CA LEU A 272 13.59 13.23 23.49
C LEU A 272 12.32 13.47 22.65
N SER A 273 11.12 13.35 23.25
CA SER A 273 9.85 13.60 22.55
C SER A 273 9.62 15.05 22.10
N PHE A 274 10.28 16.02 22.75
CA PHE A 274 10.20 17.44 22.38
C PHE A 274 11.37 17.92 21.50
N SER A 275 12.28 17.01 21.14
CA SER A 275 13.42 17.34 20.30
C SER A 275 12.95 17.71 18.90
N SER A 276 13.18 18.97 18.52
CA SER A 276 12.65 19.58 17.29
C SER A 276 13.64 19.54 16.13
N SER A 277 14.88 19.13 16.40
CA SER A 277 15.97 18.99 15.44
C SER A 277 16.75 17.70 15.64
N GLU A 278 17.41 17.24 14.57
CA GLU A 278 18.27 16.06 14.58
C GLU A 278 19.44 16.21 15.58
N GLU A 279 20.03 17.41 15.69
CA GLU A 279 21.09 17.72 16.65
C GLU A 279 20.65 17.54 18.13
N GLU A 280 19.39 17.81 18.45
CA GLU A 280 18.82 17.61 19.79
C GLU A 280 18.62 16.12 20.10
N GLN A 281 18.14 15.34 19.12
CA GLN A 281 17.98 13.90 19.27
C GLN A 281 19.33 13.18 19.42
N GLU A 282 20.32 13.54 18.60
CA GLU A 282 21.68 13.01 18.69
C GLU A 282 22.27 13.21 20.09
N ARG A 283 22.05 14.37 20.69
CA ARG A 283 22.54 14.70 22.03
C ARG A 283 22.01 13.72 23.08
N TRP A 284 20.73 13.36 23.01
CA TRP A 284 20.11 12.44 23.97
C TRP A 284 20.60 11.00 23.79
N PHE A 285 20.85 10.56 22.56
CA PHE A 285 21.49 9.26 22.30
C PHE A 285 22.96 9.23 22.73
N LYS A 286 23.73 10.31 22.54
CA LYS A 286 25.10 10.47 23.12
C LYS A 286 25.06 10.30 24.64
N GLU A 287 24.11 10.97 25.31
CA GLU A 287 23.95 10.85 26.76
C GLU A 287 23.56 9.42 27.18
N ALA A 288 22.64 8.77 26.47
CA ALA A 288 22.22 7.40 26.74
C ALA A 288 23.37 6.40 26.61
N ILE A 289 24.19 6.49 25.55
CA ILE A 289 25.39 5.65 25.36
C ILE A 289 26.40 5.86 26.51
N SER A 290 26.61 7.11 26.95
CA SER A 290 27.56 7.41 28.03
C SER A 290 27.14 6.87 29.40
N GLN A 291 25.83 6.69 29.62
CA GLN A 291 25.28 6.27 30.90
C GLN A 291 24.92 4.78 30.96
N TYR A 292 24.62 4.15 29.82
CA TYR A 292 24.39 2.71 29.77
C TYR A 292 25.72 1.95 29.84
N SER A 293 25.97 1.29 30.98
CA SER A 293 27.23 0.64 31.31
C SER A 293 27.67 -0.36 30.24
N SER A 294 26.78 -1.20 29.73
CA SER A 294 27.13 -2.21 28.73
C SER A 294 27.64 -1.56 27.44
N TYR A 295 26.94 -0.56 26.89
CA TYR A 295 27.40 0.12 25.67
C TYR A 295 28.72 0.86 25.87
N ARG A 296 28.86 1.59 26.99
CA ARG A 296 30.10 2.30 27.31
C ARG A 296 31.31 1.36 27.40
N HIS A 297 31.21 0.26 28.15
CA HIS A 297 32.33 -0.67 28.34
C HIS A 297 32.64 -1.47 27.08
N ILE A 298 31.61 -1.91 26.32
CA ILE A 298 31.80 -2.64 25.06
C ILE A 298 32.52 -1.77 24.03
N LEU A 299 32.08 -0.52 23.87
CA LEU A 299 32.71 0.43 22.94
C LEU A 299 34.14 0.76 23.39
N GLN A 300 34.36 1.04 24.68
CA GLN A 300 35.69 1.30 25.22
C GLN A 300 36.67 0.14 24.97
N ALA A 301 36.27 -1.10 25.26
CA ALA A 301 37.10 -2.28 25.01
C ALA A 301 37.38 -2.48 23.51
N SER A 302 36.37 -2.20 22.67
CA SER A 302 36.53 -2.28 21.21
C SER A 302 37.54 -1.26 20.68
N PHE A 303 37.59 -0.04 21.26
CA PHE A 303 38.59 0.98 20.91
C PHE A 303 40.01 0.65 21.37
N GLU A 304 40.18 0.01 22.54
CA GLU A 304 41.50 -0.42 23.02
C GLU A 304 42.13 -1.52 22.13
N GLY A 305 41.29 -2.27 21.40
CA GLY A 305 41.69 -3.30 20.44
C GLY A 305 41.96 -2.81 19.00
N LEU A 306 41.65 -1.56 18.65
CA LEU A 306 41.82 -1.01 17.30
C LEU A 306 43.27 -0.55 17.03
N GLU A 307 43.74 -0.72 15.79
CA GLU A 307 45.04 -0.17 15.36
C GLU A 307 44.98 1.37 15.31
N LYS A 308 46.12 2.05 15.51
CA LYS A 308 46.20 3.53 15.64
C LYS A 308 45.70 4.35 14.43
N ASP A 309 45.43 3.69 13.30
CA ASP A 309 44.99 4.29 12.03
C ASP A 309 43.68 3.63 11.51
N ALA A 310 42.86 3.05 12.39
CA ALA A 310 41.58 2.44 12.00
C ALA A 310 40.47 3.50 11.85
N ASP A 311 39.90 3.60 10.65
CA ASP A 311 38.82 4.55 10.31
C ASP A 311 37.41 3.96 10.52
N ASN A 312 37.28 2.75 11.09
CA ASN A 312 35.98 2.10 11.29
C ASN A 312 35.94 1.21 12.55
N LEU A 313 34.74 1.10 13.11
CA LEU A 313 34.41 0.16 14.18
C LEU A 313 33.55 -0.96 13.59
N ASP A 314 34.10 -2.18 13.51
CA ASP A 314 33.45 -3.29 12.84
C ASP A 314 32.86 -4.36 13.79
N SER A 315 31.85 -5.07 13.28
CA SER A 315 31.13 -6.10 14.02
C SER A 315 32.04 -7.24 14.54
N PRO A 316 33.06 -7.72 13.79
CA PRO A 316 34.06 -8.66 14.29
C PRO A 316 34.86 -8.16 15.50
N ALA A 317 35.28 -6.89 15.54
CA ALA A 317 35.99 -6.33 16.69
C ALA A 317 35.09 -6.35 17.94
N ILE A 318 33.84 -5.93 17.81
CA ILE A 318 32.86 -5.94 18.91
C ILE A 318 32.52 -7.37 19.34
N GLU A 319 32.31 -8.29 18.39
CA GLU A 319 32.03 -9.71 18.68
C GLU A 319 33.19 -10.36 19.43
N LYS A 320 34.43 -10.04 19.06
CA LYS A 320 35.61 -10.53 19.77
C LYS A 320 35.58 -10.09 21.23
N GLU A 321 35.40 -8.80 21.50
CA GLU A 321 35.38 -8.28 22.87
C GLU A 321 34.22 -8.84 23.71
N LEU A 322 33.02 -8.99 23.13
CA LEU A 322 31.87 -9.63 23.79
C LEU A 322 32.19 -11.08 24.23
N ARG A 323 32.95 -11.82 23.43
CA ARG A 323 33.30 -13.22 23.71
C ARG A 323 34.53 -13.35 24.62
N THR A 324 35.55 -12.53 24.43
CA THR A 324 36.83 -12.64 25.15
C THR A 324 36.83 -11.86 26.45
N THR A 325 36.40 -10.61 26.40
CA THR A 325 36.57 -9.63 27.49
C THR A 325 35.38 -9.68 28.45
N PHE A 326 34.17 -9.85 27.93
CA PHE A 326 32.95 -9.89 28.75
C PHE A 326 32.37 -11.31 28.98
N GLY A 327 32.97 -12.34 28.36
CA GLY A 327 32.67 -13.75 28.66
C GLY A 327 31.30 -14.25 28.16
N PHE A 328 30.64 -13.56 27.23
CA PHE A 328 29.35 -13.95 26.64
C PHE A 328 29.49 -15.10 25.61
N THR A 329 30.10 -16.20 26.03
CA THR A 329 30.42 -17.37 25.18
C THR A 329 29.22 -18.31 24.97
N GLY A 330 28.19 -18.23 25.82
CA GLY A 330 26.98 -19.06 25.75
C GLY A 330 25.90 -18.56 24.79
N ASN A 331 26.01 -17.33 24.27
CA ASN A 331 25.02 -16.74 23.37
C ASN A 331 25.27 -17.17 21.90
N SER A 332 24.18 -17.46 21.17
CA SER A 332 24.27 -17.83 19.76
C SER A 332 24.91 -16.72 18.92
N LYS A 333 25.57 -17.08 17.81
CA LYS A 333 26.14 -16.08 16.87
C LYS A 333 25.10 -15.06 16.40
N ASP A 334 23.86 -15.51 16.18
CA ASP A 334 22.76 -14.63 15.78
C ASP A 334 22.35 -13.65 16.89
N THR A 335 22.27 -14.12 18.15
CA THR A 335 21.96 -13.25 19.31
C THR A 335 23.03 -12.17 19.47
N VAL A 336 24.31 -12.54 19.35
CA VAL A 336 25.44 -11.62 19.42
C VAL A 336 25.39 -10.63 18.27
N ARG A 337 25.12 -11.09 17.03
CA ARG A 337 24.99 -10.24 15.85
C ARG A 337 23.87 -9.21 16.00
N LYS A 338 22.69 -9.63 16.48
CA LYS A 338 21.53 -8.75 16.72
C LYS A 338 21.83 -7.66 17.75
N ALA A 339 22.55 -8.00 18.82
CA ALA A 339 22.98 -7.01 19.80
C ALA A 339 24.01 -6.02 19.26
N ILE A 340 24.96 -6.50 18.45
CA ILE A 340 25.95 -5.64 17.78
C ILE A 340 25.26 -4.68 16.82
N ASN A 341 24.31 -5.15 16.01
CA ASN A 341 23.56 -4.29 15.09
C ASN A 341 22.78 -3.20 15.83
N THR A 342 22.10 -3.57 16.93
CA THR A 342 21.35 -2.61 17.77
C THR A 342 22.28 -1.55 18.36
N LEU A 343 23.46 -1.95 18.86
CA LEU A 343 24.49 -1.02 19.35
C LEU A 343 24.96 -0.06 18.25
N LEU A 344 25.32 -0.57 17.06
CA LEU A 344 25.83 0.25 15.98
C LEU A 344 24.77 1.24 15.45
N GLN A 345 23.51 0.83 15.34
CA GLN A 345 22.40 1.72 15.01
C GLN A 345 22.19 2.81 16.08
N THR A 346 22.43 2.48 17.36
CA THR A 346 22.38 3.49 18.45
C THR A 346 23.51 4.52 18.31
N VAL A 347 24.69 4.10 17.85
CA VAL A 347 25.83 4.98 17.58
C VAL A 347 25.56 5.91 16.39
N GLU A 348 24.89 5.41 15.35
CA GLU A 348 24.43 6.21 14.21
C GLU A 348 23.39 7.25 14.65
N ALA A 349 22.38 6.87 15.43
CA ALA A 349 21.39 7.81 15.98
C ALA A 349 22.01 8.85 16.94
N ALA A 350 23.21 8.59 17.44
CA ALA A 350 24.00 9.55 18.19
C ALA A 350 24.86 10.45 17.27
N GLY A 351 24.74 10.39 15.94
CA GLY A 351 25.53 11.22 15.02
C GLY A 351 27.04 10.96 15.07
N LEU A 352 27.46 9.73 15.39
CA LEU A 352 28.87 9.35 15.57
C LEU A 352 29.41 8.44 14.44
N GLY A 353 28.72 8.43 13.30
CA GLY A 353 29.09 7.74 12.07
C GLY A 353 27.90 7.10 11.37
N GLU A 354 28.12 6.59 10.15
CA GLU A 354 27.09 5.98 9.31
C GLU A 354 27.09 4.45 9.47
N TYR A 355 25.93 3.85 9.73
CA TYR A 355 25.79 2.40 9.90
C TYR A 355 25.77 1.70 8.54
N ILE A 356 26.81 0.91 8.25
CA ILE A 356 26.93 0.19 6.98
C ILE A 356 26.72 -1.30 7.19
N VAL A 357 25.67 -1.84 6.58
CA VAL A 357 25.39 -3.28 6.55
C VAL A 357 26.41 -4.02 5.69
N GLY A 358 27.06 -5.04 6.25
CA GLY A 358 28.04 -5.86 5.54
C GLY A 358 27.41 -6.69 4.40
N ARG A 359 27.96 -6.60 3.19
CA ARG A 359 27.64 -7.47 2.03
C ARG A 359 28.90 -8.19 1.54
N GLY A 360 28.82 -9.49 1.28
CA GLY A 360 29.93 -10.31 0.81
C GLY A 360 31.02 -10.52 1.87
N SER A 361 32.27 -10.15 1.58
CA SER A 361 33.42 -10.32 2.50
C SER A 361 33.62 -9.15 3.48
N LYS A 362 32.77 -8.12 3.46
CA LYS A 362 32.85 -6.96 4.34
C LYS A 362 31.91 -7.12 5.54
N SER A 363 32.41 -6.86 6.74
CA SER A 363 31.65 -6.85 7.99
C SER A 363 30.71 -5.63 8.08
N THR A 364 29.61 -5.79 8.82
CA THR A 364 28.81 -4.66 9.31
C THR A 364 29.69 -3.77 10.18
N ARG A 365 29.60 -2.45 10.02
CA ARG A 365 30.50 -1.49 10.68
C ARG A 365 29.86 -0.10 10.77
N ILE A 366 30.44 0.75 11.61
CA ILE A 366 30.22 2.20 11.58
C ILE A 366 31.38 2.83 10.81
N GLU A 367 31.05 3.60 9.75
CA GLU A 367 32.01 4.45 9.04
C GLU A 367 31.93 5.86 9.62
N SER A 368 33.03 6.33 10.20
CA SER A 368 33.08 7.64 10.88
C SER A 368 34.18 8.50 10.28
N SER A 369 34.00 9.81 10.25
CA SER A 369 35.12 10.73 10.07
C SER A 369 36.11 10.63 11.25
N PRO A 370 37.39 11.00 11.08
CA PRO A 370 38.35 11.02 12.20
C PRO A 370 37.89 11.88 13.39
N GLU A 371 37.06 12.90 13.15
CA GLU A 371 36.50 13.78 14.18
C GLU A 371 35.35 13.10 14.95
N GLU A 372 34.49 12.35 14.26
CA GLU A 372 33.42 11.53 14.86
C GLU A 372 33.97 10.36 15.68
N LEU A 373 34.99 9.68 15.16
CA LEU A 373 35.63 8.54 15.83
C LEU A 373 36.35 8.99 17.11
N GLN A 374 37.01 10.16 17.07
CA GLN A 374 37.54 10.81 18.28
C GLN A 374 36.43 11.21 19.25
N SER A 375 35.31 11.75 18.75
CA SER A 375 34.16 12.14 19.59
C SER A 375 33.51 10.94 20.29
N LEU A 376 33.40 9.80 19.60
CA LEU A 376 32.90 8.54 20.16
C LEU A 376 33.87 7.96 21.19
N GLN A 377 35.19 8.05 20.95
CA GLN A 377 36.22 7.66 21.92
C GLN A 377 36.18 8.56 23.16
N ASP A 378 36.06 9.88 23.00
CA ASP A 378 35.95 10.84 24.10
C ASP A 378 34.65 10.63 24.90
N LEU A 379 33.55 10.27 24.24
CA LEU A 379 32.26 9.98 24.86
C LEU A 379 32.34 8.81 25.86
N VAL A 380 33.03 7.73 25.49
CA VAL A 380 33.10 6.51 26.32
C VAL A 380 34.25 6.51 27.34
N THR A 381 35.30 7.33 27.10
CA THR A 381 36.46 7.46 27.99
C THR A 381 36.36 8.60 28.99
N SER A 382 35.50 9.60 28.76
CA SER A 382 35.35 10.75 29.66
C SER A 382 34.61 10.38 30.95
N ASP A 383 35.30 10.50 32.08
CA ASP A 383 34.72 10.35 33.42
C ASP A 383 34.13 11.68 33.97
N GLU A 384 33.95 12.69 33.11
CA GLU A 384 33.69 14.08 33.52
C GLU A 384 32.27 14.64 33.30
N LEU A 385 31.29 13.86 32.83
CA LEU A 385 29.91 14.36 32.68
C LEU A 385 29.09 14.38 33.99
N SER A 386 29.68 13.98 35.12
CA SER A 386 29.04 14.04 36.45
C SER A 386 29.19 15.41 37.16
N ARG A 387 29.63 16.47 36.47
CA ARG A 387 29.90 17.80 37.07
C ARG A 387 29.06 18.97 36.56
N GLU A 388 28.41 18.91 35.41
CA GLU A 388 27.60 20.05 34.92
C GLU A 388 26.13 20.00 35.36
N SER A 389 25.60 18.84 35.74
CA SER A 389 24.26 18.67 36.32
C SER A 389 24.19 18.94 37.84
N ARG A 390 25.30 19.34 38.48
CA ARG A 390 25.38 19.61 39.93
C ARG A 390 25.47 21.09 40.33
N GLN A 391 25.25 22.04 39.41
CA GLN A 391 25.30 23.48 39.70
C GLN A 391 23.97 24.25 39.63
N SER A 392 22.86 23.66 39.23
CA SER A 392 21.53 24.29 39.34
C SER A 392 20.77 23.90 40.62
N ASP A 393 21.02 22.71 41.17
CA ASP A 393 20.27 22.20 42.34
C ASP A 393 20.99 22.48 43.68
N SER A 394 21.19 23.75 44.00
CA SER A 394 21.32 24.16 45.40
C SER A 394 20.97 25.62 45.61
N LYS A 395 19.67 25.94 45.53
CA LYS A 395 19.10 26.98 46.41
C LYS A 395 17.60 26.81 46.58
N GLN A 396 17.29 26.35 47.80
CA GLN A 396 16.13 26.71 48.60
C GLN A 396 14.82 25.96 48.31
N ASN A 397 14.76 24.76 48.87
CA ASN A 397 13.60 24.37 49.66
C ASN A 397 13.73 24.99 51.06
N THR A 398 12.83 25.89 51.43
CA THR A 398 12.44 26.12 52.84
C THR A 398 10.98 26.52 52.90
N ASP A 399 10.25 25.66 53.61
CA ASP A 399 9.13 25.94 54.51
C ASP A 399 7.70 26.01 53.95
N GLN A 400 7.09 24.84 54.15
CA GLN A 400 5.72 24.54 54.50
C GLN A 400 4.94 25.60 55.31
N ASP A 401 3.62 25.50 55.09
CA ASP A 401 2.51 25.64 56.04
C ASP A 401 1.86 27.01 56.32
N ALA A 402 0.55 26.98 56.05
CA ALA A 402 -0.55 27.41 56.92
C ALA A 402 -1.48 28.51 56.37
N GLU A 403 -2.73 28.08 56.16
CA GLU A 403 -3.96 28.85 56.07
C GLU A 403 -4.03 30.07 57.03
N LYS A 404 -4.58 31.18 56.54
CA LYS A 404 -5.83 31.80 57.06
C LYS A 404 -6.16 33.15 56.41
N ASN A 405 -7.40 33.24 55.93
CA ASN A 405 -8.36 34.33 56.08
C ASN A 405 -7.84 35.75 56.38
N ARG A 406 -8.17 36.71 55.50
CA ARG A 406 -9.18 37.78 55.75
C ARG A 406 -9.26 38.81 54.63
N ASP A 407 -10.50 39.00 54.17
CA ASP A 407 -11.19 40.26 53.88
C ASP A 407 -10.39 41.58 53.87
N ALA A 408 -10.52 42.34 52.79
CA ALA A 408 -11.44 43.50 52.70
C ALA A 408 -10.92 44.58 51.73
N LYS A 409 -11.78 44.93 50.75
CA LYS A 409 -12.16 46.28 50.28
C LYS A 409 -11.03 47.25 49.89
N THR A 410 -11.11 47.98 48.77
CA THR A 410 -12.24 48.84 48.36
C THR A 410 -11.96 49.40 46.96
N ASP A 411 -13.03 49.53 46.16
CA ASP A 411 -13.38 50.68 45.29
C ASP A 411 -12.40 51.12 44.19
N GLN A 412 -12.80 51.57 43.00
CA GLN A 412 -14.05 51.92 42.29
C GLN A 412 -13.54 52.20 40.84
N SER A 413 -14.25 52.12 39.72
CA SER A 413 -15.61 52.48 39.31
C SER A 413 -15.72 52.04 37.84
N GLY A 414 -16.78 51.34 37.41
CA GLY A 414 -18.04 51.95 36.92
C GLY A 414 -17.91 52.24 35.42
N ASN A 415 -18.76 51.76 34.50
CA ASN A 415 -20.22 51.77 34.53
C ASN A 415 -20.73 50.92 33.33
N THR A 416 -21.68 49.99 33.53
CA THR A 416 -23.13 50.04 33.11
C THR A 416 -23.39 49.82 31.63
N ASP A 417 -24.42 49.15 31.13
CA ASP A 417 -25.58 48.37 31.61
C ASP A 417 -26.13 47.72 30.32
N ALA A 418 -26.34 46.41 30.22
CA ALA A 418 -27.58 45.68 30.50
C ALA A 418 -28.83 46.12 29.70
N VAL A 419 -29.26 45.25 28.76
CA VAL A 419 -30.64 44.67 28.61
C VAL A 419 -31.76 45.69 28.22
N PRO A 420 -32.97 45.35 27.70
CA PRO A 420 -33.56 44.11 27.17
C PRO A 420 -34.29 44.22 25.79
N SER A 421 -34.50 43.04 25.20
CA SER A 421 -35.75 42.43 24.69
C SER A 421 -36.84 43.19 23.91
N GLU A 422 -37.20 42.54 22.80
CA GLU A 422 -38.52 41.99 22.45
C GLU A 422 -39.53 42.78 21.61
N SER A 423 -40.17 41.97 20.74
CA SER A 423 -41.42 42.16 20.00
C SER A 423 -41.37 43.17 18.84
N GLU A 424 -42.12 43.04 17.76
CA GLU A 424 -42.98 42.03 17.16
C GLU A 424 -43.19 42.58 15.73
N ASP A 425 -43.33 41.71 14.73
CA ASP A 425 -44.48 41.72 13.80
C ASP A 425 -44.15 41.30 12.36
N THR A 426 -44.97 40.33 11.98
CA THR A 426 -45.28 39.75 10.68
C THR A 426 -45.65 40.76 9.60
N GLU A 427 -45.27 40.50 8.36
CA GLU A 427 -46.23 40.54 7.24
C GLU A 427 -45.67 39.82 5.99
N THR A 428 -46.41 38.78 5.59
CA THR A 428 -46.46 38.15 4.27
C THR A 428 -46.64 39.16 3.13
N VAL A 429 -46.18 38.86 1.90
CA VAL A 429 -46.98 38.92 0.64
C VAL A 429 -46.15 38.63 -0.63
N THR A 430 -46.53 37.51 -1.27
CA THR A 430 -46.68 37.20 -2.71
C THR A 430 -45.50 37.15 -3.69
N GLU A 431 -45.41 35.96 -4.29
CA GLU A 431 -44.99 35.65 -5.66
C GLU A 431 -45.42 36.69 -6.71
N GLN A 432 -44.48 37.06 -7.59
CA GLN A 432 -44.78 37.43 -8.97
C GLN A 432 -43.73 36.83 -9.91
N ASN A 433 -44.18 35.86 -10.70
CA ASN A 433 -43.58 35.47 -11.97
C ASN A 433 -43.36 36.69 -12.87
N ASN A 434 -42.16 36.79 -13.45
CA ASN A 434 -41.95 37.36 -14.78
C ASN A 434 -40.74 36.66 -15.41
N GLY A 435 -41.00 35.89 -16.46
CA GLY A 435 -39.97 35.35 -17.34
C GLY A 435 -39.36 36.45 -18.20
N VAL A 436 -38.06 36.31 -18.49
CA VAL A 436 -37.35 37.00 -19.56
C VAL A 436 -36.33 36.01 -20.14
N ASP A 437 -36.64 35.57 -21.36
CA ASP A 437 -35.75 35.23 -22.48
C ASP A 437 -34.32 34.72 -22.18
N ASP A 438 -34.15 33.40 -22.35
CA ASP A 438 -32.87 32.72 -22.56
C ASP A 438 -32.22 33.19 -23.87
N GLU A 439 -31.31 34.16 -23.80
CA GLU A 439 -30.23 34.25 -24.78
C GLU A 439 -29.20 33.17 -24.42
N ALA A 440 -29.20 32.10 -25.22
CA ALA A 440 -28.17 31.07 -25.21
C ALA A 440 -26.79 31.72 -25.37
N THR A 441 -26.08 31.88 -24.25
CA THR A 441 -24.66 32.17 -24.23
C THR A 441 -23.97 31.04 -24.98
N GLN A 442 -23.47 31.34 -26.18
CA GLN A 442 -22.58 30.45 -26.91
C GLN A 442 -21.38 30.16 -25.99
N VAL A 443 -21.38 28.95 -25.41
CA VAL A 443 -20.21 28.34 -24.80
C VAL A 443 -19.16 28.33 -25.90
N THR A 444 -18.16 29.20 -25.78
CA THR A 444 -16.98 29.17 -26.62
C THR A 444 -16.31 27.82 -26.38
N SER A 445 -16.41 26.92 -27.36
CA SER A 445 -15.80 25.59 -27.31
C SER A 445 -14.30 25.73 -27.02
N ARG A 446 -13.85 25.15 -25.89
CA ARG A 446 -12.44 24.84 -25.66
C ARG A 446 -11.92 24.07 -26.89
N GLY A 447 -10.66 24.30 -27.29
CA GLY A 447 -10.05 23.52 -28.38
C GLY A 447 -10.09 22.02 -28.07
N PRO A 448 -9.92 21.14 -29.08
CA PRO A 448 -10.02 19.71 -28.84
C PRO A 448 -8.92 19.25 -27.87
N ALA A 449 -9.32 18.57 -26.80
CA ALA A 449 -8.44 18.17 -25.72
C ALA A 449 -7.60 16.95 -26.12
N VAL A 450 -6.29 17.14 -26.30
CA VAL A 450 -5.33 16.03 -26.49
C VAL A 450 -5.15 15.33 -25.14
N ARG A 451 -5.55 14.06 -25.05
CA ARG A 451 -5.50 13.24 -23.83
C ARG A 451 -4.47 12.13 -23.96
N ILE A 452 -3.76 11.84 -22.88
CA ILE A 452 -2.83 10.70 -22.83
C ILE A 452 -3.68 9.44 -22.67
N SER A 453 -3.65 8.55 -23.66
CA SER A 453 -4.34 7.26 -23.58
C SER A 453 -3.54 6.23 -22.81
N ASP A 454 -2.23 6.17 -23.04
CA ASP A 454 -1.36 5.17 -22.43
C ASP A 454 0.00 5.75 -22.07
N ILE A 455 0.62 5.17 -21.04
CA ILE A 455 1.99 5.50 -20.63
C ILE A 455 2.86 4.25 -20.58
N ARG A 456 4.12 4.39 -20.95
CA ARG A 456 5.16 3.40 -20.67
C ARG A 456 6.35 4.10 -20.05
N ILE A 457 6.77 3.65 -18.87
CA ILE A 457 7.91 4.20 -18.15
C ILE A 457 9.02 3.16 -18.15
N GLN A 458 10.22 3.58 -18.56
CA GLN A 458 11.39 2.73 -18.65
C GLN A 458 12.58 3.40 -17.97
N ASN A 459 13.46 2.60 -17.37
CA ASN A 459 14.75 3.07 -16.84
C ASN A 459 14.68 4.28 -15.88
N PHE A 460 13.54 4.49 -15.20
CA PHE A 460 13.31 5.65 -14.33
C PHE A 460 13.25 5.23 -12.87
N ARG A 461 14.26 5.61 -12.06
CA ARG A 461 14.35 5.32 -10.62
C ARG A 461 14.16 3.81 -10.32
N ASN A 462 13.18 3.44 -9.50
CA ASN A 462 12.87 2.05 -9.19
C ASN A 462 12.05 1.32 -10.27
N ILE A 463 11.64 2.02 -11.33
CA ILE A 463 10.89 1.48 -12.46
C ILE A 463 11.88 1.01 -13.54
N ARG A 464 11.76 -0.25 -13.94
CA ARG A 464 12.55 -0.82 -15.04
C ARG A 464 11.86 -0.70 -16.38
N ASP A 465 10.66 -1.25 -16.46
CA ASP A 465 9.75 -1.15 -17.58
C ASP A 465 8.35 -1.49 -17.07
N THR A 466 7.40 -0.60 -17.30
CA THR A 466 6.02 -0.83 -16.93
C THR A 466 5.24 -1.65 -17.95
N GLY A 467 5.72 -1.74 -19.19
CA GLY A 467 4.82 -1.94 -20.33
C GLY A 467 3.92 -0.72 -20.54
N TYR A 468 3.03 -0.79 -21.53
CA TYR A 468 1.99 0.22 -21.67
C TYR A 468 0.90 0.02 -20.62
N ILE A 469 0.45 1.12 -20.03
CA ILE A 469 -0.62 1.17 -19.04
C ILE A 469 -1.64 2.18 -19.53
N GLU A 470 -2.91 1.79 -19.60
CA GLU A 470 -3.98 2.72 -19.98
C GLU A 470 -4.22 3.74 -18.86
N LEU A 471 -4.42 5.01 -19.24
CA LEU A 471 -4.89 6.08 -18.36
C LEU A 471 -6.32 6.48 -18.72
N GLU A 472 -7.16 6.58 -17.70
CA GLU A 472 -8.49 7.20 -17.83
C GLU A 472 -8.42 8.71 -17.56
N ASN A 473 -9.56 9.39 -17.73
CA ASN A 473 -9.69 10.80 -17.36
C ASN A 473 -9.37 11.05 -15.88
N VAL A 474 -9.72 10.10 -15.00
CA VAL A 474 -9.30 10.10 -13.60
C VAL A 474 -8.64 8.76 -13.35
N THR A 475 -7.36 8.72 -13.02
CA THR A 475 -6.64 7.48 -12.71
C THR A 475 -6.12 7.52 -11.27
N THR A 476 -6.38 6.46 -10.51
CA THR A 476 -5.92 6.34 -9.12
C THR A 476 -4.84 5.28 -9.00
N LEU A 477 -3.64 5.70 -8.60
CA LEU A 477 -2.53 4.81 -8.28
C LEU A 477 -2.62 4.40 -6.80
N ILE A 478 -2.82 3.11 -6.53
CA ILE A 478 -2.89 2.56 -5.18
C ILE A 478 -1.73 1.61 -4.92
N GLY A 479 -1.26 1.48 -3.69
CA GLY A 479 -0.17 0.58 -3.35
C GLY A 479 0.22 0.68 -1.88
N LYS A 480 1.39 0.17 -1.51
CA LYS A 480 2.02 0.44 -0.19
C LYS A 480 2.95 1.65 -0.27
N ASN A 481 3.32 2.22 0.89
CA ASN A 481 4.37 3.22 0.94
C ASN A 481 5.62 2.65 0.24
N GLU A 482 6.34 3.50 -0.48
CA GLU A 482 7.56 3.12 -1.21
C GLU A 482 7.36 2.14 -2.39
N SER A 483 6.11 1.80 -2.76
CA SER A 483 5.86 0.89 -3.90
C SER A 483 6.20 1.49 -5.28
N GLY A 484 6.43 2.80 -5.35
CA GLY A 484 6.79 3.52 -6.57
C GLY A 484 5.72 4.46 -7.16
N LYS A 485 4.61 4.72 -6.46
CA LYS A 485 3.55 5.64 -6.93
C LYS A 485 4.08 7.05 -7.23
N THR A 486 4.84 7.63 -6.31
CA THR A 486 5.50 8.94 -6.52
C THR A 486 6.46 8.89 -7.71
N SER A 487 7.27 7.82 -7.83
CA SER A 487 8.13 7.62 -9.02
C SER A 487 7.33 7.56 -10.31
N THR A 488 6.14 6.96 -10.32
CA THR A 488 5.24 6.94 -11.48
C THR A 488 4.75 8.35 -11.83
N LEU A 489 4.25 9.12 -10.87
CA LEU A 489 3.80 10.49 -11.11
C LEU A 489 4.95 11.39 -11.59
N GLU A 490 6.13 11.25 -10.98
CA GLU A 490 7.32 12.00 -11.37
C GLU A 490 7.84 11.63 -12.76
N ALA A 491 7.71 10.37 -13.18
CA ALA A 491 8.01 9.96 -14.56
C ALA A 491 7.05 10.63 -15.55
N ILE A 492 5.75 10.71 -15.23
CA ILE A 492 4.78 11.43 -16.10
C ILE A 492 5.16 12.91 -16.15
N ARG A 493 5.41 13.55 -15.00
CA ARG A 493 5.89 14.94 -14.91
C ARG A 493 7.15 15.17 -15.73
N SER A 494 8.06 14.21 -15.76
CA SER A 494 9.34 14.37 -16.45
C SER A 494 9.20 14.47 -17.96
N PHE A 495 8.03 14.19 -18.54
CA PHE A 495 7.74 14.48 -19.94
C PHE A 495 7.68 15.99 -20.25
N SER A 496 7.51 16.86 -19.24
CA SER A 496 7.49 18.31 -19.45
C SER A 496 8.82 18.83 -20.00
N PRO A 497 8.81 19.86 -20.88
CA PRO A 497 10.02 20.47 -21.42
C PRO A 497 10.96 21.08 -20.37
N GLU A 498 10.44 21.55 -19.22
CA GLU A 498 11.28 22.14 -18.17
C GLU A 498 12.02 21.11 -17.31
N TYR A 499 11.68 19.82 -17.42
CA TYR A 499 12.34 18.76 -16.65
C TYR A 499 13.60 18.30 -17.36
N GLU A 500 14.75 18.47 -16.71
CA GLU A 500 16.05 17.97 -17.18
C GLU A 500 16.45 16.71 -16.39
N TYR A 501 16.61 15.58 -17.09
CA TYR A 501 17.06 14.34 -16.46
C TYR A 501 18.49 14.42 -15.93
N THR A 502 18.71 13.77 -14.79
CA THR A 502 20.01 13.59 -14.17
C THR A 502 20.30 12.10 -13.93
N GLU A 503 21.56 11.75 -13.63
CA GLU A 503 21.92 10.37 -13.30
C GLU A 503 21.11 9.78 -12.12
N ARG A 504 20.52 10.62 -11.26
CA ARG A 504 19.66 10.20 -10.15
C ARG A 504 18.30 9.67 -10.61
N ASP A 505 17.86 10.10 -11.79
CA ASP A 505 16.60 9.68 -12.37
C ASP A 505 16.73 8.32 -13.08
N LEU A 506 17.94 7.90 -13.42
CA LEU A 506 18.18 6.60 -14.05
C LEU A 506 17.98 5.45 -13.06
N SER A 507 17.42 4.36 -13.57
CA SER A 507 17.27 3.15 -12.79
C SER A 507 18.60 2.49 -12.46
N THR A 508 18.77 2.12 -11.19
CA THR A 508 19.93 1.36 -10.69
C THR A 508 20.19 0.02 -11.40
N SER A 509 19.23 -0.52 -12.14
CA SER A 509 19.45 -1.71 -12.97
C SER A 509 20.18 -1.43 -14.28
N VAL A 510 20.33 -0.16 -14.68
CA VAL A 510 21.06 0.24 -15.88
C VAL A 510 22.48 0.59 -15.48
N SER A 511 23.47 -0.05 -16.10
CA SER A 511 24.87 0.33 -15.87
C SER A 511 25.17 1.64 -16.61
N ILE A 512 25.90 2.57 -15.98
CA ILE A 512 26.32 3.85 -16.60
C ILE A 512 27.17 3.60 -17.88
N SER A 513 27.79 2.42 -17.99
CA SER A 513 28.52 2.02 -19.19
C SER A 513 27.65 1.55 -20.35
N ASP A 514 26.40 1.17 -20.08
CA ASP A 514 25.44 0.66 -21.07
C ASP A 514 24.39 1.72 -21.47
N THR A 515 24.38 2.89 -20.83
CA THR A 515 23.48 4.00 -21.17
C THR A 515 23.99 4.74 -22.41
N THR A 516 23.13 4.85 -23.42
CA THR A 516 23.34 5.70 -24.60
C THR A 516 22.51 6.98 -24.47
N GLU A 517 22.84 8.02 -25.24
CA GLU A 517 22.06 9.28 -25.31
C GLU A 517 20.58 9.00 -25.68
N GLU A 518 20.31 7.89 -26.38
CA GLU A 518 18.97 7.40 -26.79
C GLU A 518 18.34 6.39 -25.79
N THR A 519 18.60 6.49 -24.49
CA THR A 519 17.94 5.59 -23.50
C THR A 519 16.50 6.07 -23.23
N PRO A 520 15.45 5.28 -23.56
CA PRO A 520 14.06 5.72 -23.37
C PRO A 520 13.71 5.80 -21.89
N ILE A 521 13.01 6.87 -21.50
CA ILE A 521 12.56 7.11 -20.12
C ILE A 521 11.05 7.03 -19.99
N ILE A 522 10.33 7.74 -20.85
CA ILE A 522 8.87 7.72 -20.84
C ILE A 522 8.31 7.86 -22.25
N SER A 523 7.32 7.04 -22.58
CA SER A 523 6.52 7.12 -23.79
C SER A 523 5.07 7.40 -23.43
N LEU A 524 4.47 8.37 -24.11
CA LEU A 524 3.05 8.73 -24.02
C LEU A 524 2.37 8.37 -25.33
N ARG A 525 1.25 7.65 -25.28
CA ARG A 525 0.37 7.44 -26.44
C ARG A 525 -0.82 8.39 -26.38
N PHE A 526 -1.20 8.86 -27.56
CA PHE A 526 -2.37 9.70 -27.78
C PHE A 526 -3.24 9.04 -28.84
N LYS A 527 -4.52 8.83 -28.54
CA LYS A 527 -5.53 8.39 -29.52
C LYS A 527 -6.27 9.62 -30.03
N LEU A 528 -6.13 9.89 -31.33
CA LEU A 528 -6.67 11.09 -31.96
C LEU A 528 -7.87 10.74 -32.83
N GLU A 529 -8.98 11.42 -32.57
CA GLU A 529 -10.17 11.38 -33.39
C GLU A 529 -10.01 12.25 -34.66
N GLU A 530 -10.85 12.00 -35.67
CA GLU A 530 -10.82 12.68 -36.97
C GLU A 530 -10.65 14.21 -36.89
N PRO A 531 -11.35 14.96 -36.00
CA PRO A 531 -11.16 16.41 -35.90
C PRO A 531 -9.76 16.84 -35.45
N LEU A 532 -9.14 16.07 -34.54
CA LEU A 532 -7.77 16.31 -34.06
C LEU A 532 -6.74 15.94 -35.12
N VAL A 533 -7.00 14.87 -35.86
CA VAL A 533 -6.15 14.46 -36.97
C VAL A 533 -6.20 15.50 -38.11
N GLU A 534 -7.37 16.05 -38.43
CA GLU A 534 -7.47 17.16 -39.39
C GLU A 534 -6.73 18.42 -38.94
N GLU A 535 -6.74 18.72 -37.64
CA GLU A 535 -6.05 19.89 -37.06
C GLU A 535 -4.53 19.72 -37.06
N PHE A 536 -4.03 18.62 -36.51
CA PHE A 536 -2.60 18.39 -36.33
C PHE A 536 -1.94 17.69 -37.51
N TYR A 537 -2.68 16.95 -38.32
CA TYR A 537 -2.15 16.19 -39.46
C TYR A 537 -2.98 16.40 -40.74
N PRO A 538 -3.17 17.64 -41.21
CA PRO A 538 -4.03 17.95 -42.36
C PRO A 538 -3.57 17.35 -43.69
N ASP A 539 -2.33 16.87 -43.77
CA ASP A 539 -1.72 16.27 -44.96
C ASP A 539 -1.87 14.73 -45.00
N LEU A 540 -2.55 14.10 -44.02
CA LEU A 540 -2.84 12.66 -44.02
C LEU A 540 -3.63 12.25 -45.27
N GLU A 541 -3.29 11.13 -45.93
CA GLU A 541 -4.07 10.62 -47.07
C GLU A 541 -5.49 10.21 -46.61
N GLU A 542 -6.51 10.46 -47.46
CA GLU A 542 -7.89 9.98 -47.22
C GLU A 542 -7.88 8.44 -47.07
N GLY A 543 -8.17 7.94 -45.87
CA GLY A 543 -8.32 6.50 -45.60
C GLY A 543 -7.44 5.90 -44.51
N ALA A 544 -6.76 6.69 -43.67
CA ALA A 544 -6.16 6.16 -42.45
C ALA A 544 -7.23 5.61 -41.50
N GLU A 545 -6.92 4.51 -40.83
CA GLU A 545 -7.77 3.95 -39.79
C GLU A 545 -7.80 4.89 -38.58
N MET A 546 -8.99 5.08 -38.02
CA MET A 546 -9.24 5.94 -36.87
C MET A 546 -9.70 5.08 -35.69
N PRO A 547 -9.35 5.47 -34.43
CA PRO A 547 -8.55 6.64 -34.06
C PRO A 547 -7.06 6.48 -34.39
N LEU A 548 -6.39 7.58 -34.78
CA LEU A 548 -4.96 7.58 -35.07
C LEU A 548 -4.15 7.52 -33.76
N THR A 549 -3.28 6.53 -33.63
CA THR A 549 -2.39 6.42 -32.46
C THR A 549 -1.06 7.11 -32.73
N VAL A 550 -0.71 8.07 -31.87
CA VAL A 550 0.60 8.74 -31.90
C VAL A 550 1.34 8.47 -30.59
N THR A 551 2.55 7.94 -30.70
CA THR A 551 3.45 7.69 -29.57
C THR A 551 4.52 8.76 -29.53
N ARG A 552 4.73 9.41 -28.37
CA ARG A 552 5.85 10.32 -28.14
C ARG A 552 6.74 9.81 -27.03
N THR A 553 8.03 9.65 -27.30
CA THR A 553 9.02 9.16 -26.35
C THR A 553 9.99 10.27 -25.97
N LYS A 554 10.22 10.47 -24.67
CA LYS A 554 11.28 11.33 -24.14
C LYS A 554 12.46 10.46 -23.67
N TYR A 555 13.64 10.78 -24.17
CA TYR A 555 14.89 10.07 -23.87
C TYR A 555 15.67 10.74 -22.74
N PHE A 556 16.66 10.01 -22.20
CA PHE A 556 17.49 10.48 -21.10
C PHE A 556 18.28 11.76 -21.42
N ASP A 557 18.65 11.98 -22.68
CA ASP A 557 19.29 13.22 -23.13
C ASP A 557 18.31 14.41 -23.26
N ASN A 558 17.04 14.21 -22.90
CA ASN A 558 15.92 15.14 -23.02
C ASN A 558 15.46 15.41 -24.47
N SER A 559 15.90 14.61 -25.43
CA SER A 559 15.32 14.61 -26.78
C SER A 559 13.95 13.94 -26.80
N TYR A 560 13.15 14.30 -27.81
CA TYR A 560 11.83 13.72 -28.07
C TYR A 560 11.83 13.06 -29.44
N GLU A 561 11.13 11.95 -29.54
CA GLU A 561 10.79 11.29 -30.80
C GLU A 561 9.28 11.06 -30.85
N ALA A 562 8.70 11.17 -32.04
CA ALA A 562 7.31 10.87 -32.30
C ALA A 562 7.21 9.77 -33.35
N GLU A 563 6.40 8.76 -33.06
CA GLU A 563 6.04 7.66 -33.95
C GLU A 563 4.54 7.68 -34.17
N ILE A 564 4.12 7.60 -35.43
CA ILE A 564 2.72 7.59 -35.83
C ILE A 564 2.44 6.22 -36.43
N ASP A 565 1.37 5.58 -35.98
CA ASP A 565 0.94 4.28 -36.51
C ASP A 565 0.22 4.44 -37.86
N ALA A 566 0.91 5.07 -38.82
CA ALA A 566 0.49 5.25 -40.20
C ALA A 566 1.69 5.64 -41.08
N ASP A 567 1.68 5.24 -42.36
CA ASP A 567 2.77 5.46 -43.32
C ASP A 567 2.81 6.93 -43.80
N ILE A 568 3.28 7.84 -42.94
CA ILE A 568 3.28 9.30 -43.16
C ILE A 568 4.67 9.89 -42.93
N ASP A 569 4.99 10.94 -43.69
CA ASP A 569 6.18 11.77 -43.50
C ASP A 569 6.02 12.65 -42.24
N THR A 570 6.67 12.26 -41.14
CA THR A 570 6.54 12.81 -39.77
C THR A 570 7.09 14.24 -39.60
N ASP A 571 7.71 14.82 -40.63
CA ASP A 571 8.54 16.03 -40.53
C ASP A 571 7.76 17.38 -40.47
N ARG A 572 6.42 17.39 -40.47
CA ARG A 572 5.65 18.63 -40.74
C ARG A 572 4.75 19.20 -39.64
N VAL A 573 4.24 18.40 -38.71
CA VAL A 573 3.49 18.89 -37.55
C VAL A 573 3.62 17.88 -36.41
N GLU A 574 4.10 18.33 -35.25
CA GLU A 574 4.15 17.51 -34.03
C GLU A 574 3.00 17.92 -33.11
N LEU A 575 2.34 16.93 -32.49
CA LEU A 575 1.41 17.16 -31.39
C LEU A 575 2.05 18.04 -30.32
N PRO A 576 1.32 19.04 -29.77
CA PRO A 576 1.83 19.82 -28.66
C PRO A 576 2.15 18.92 -27.46
N THR A 577 3.17 19.30 -26.69
CA THR A 577 3.43 18.64 -25.40
C THR A 577 2.26 18.90 -24.46
N PRO A 578 1.76 17.89 -23.74
CA PRO A 578 0.66 18.07 -22.80
C PRO A 578 1.08 19.03 -21.68
N ASN A 579 0.13 19.87 -21.23
CA ASN A 579 0.33 20.77 -20.10
C ASN A 579 0.20 19.99 -18.79
N ILE A 580 1.33 19.52 -18.25
CA ILE A 580 1.37 18.69 -17.04
C ILE A 580 1.64 19.55 -15.81
N LEU A 581 0.74 19.46 -14.83
CA LEU A 581 0.85 20.16 -13.54
C LEU A 581 1.01 19.13 -12.43
N TYR A 582 2.11 19.22 -11.69
CA TYR A 582 2.43 18.29 -10.61
C TYR A 582 2.37 18.98 -9.24
N TYR A 583 1.60 18.38 -8.33
CA TYR A 583 1.40 18.86 -6.98
C TYR A 583 1.83 17.79 -5.96
N ASP A 584 3.02 17.96 -5.39
CA ASP A 584 3.53 17.21 -4.23
C ASP A 584 3.23 17.91 -2.90
N SER A 585 2.92 19.20 -2.97
CA SER A 585 2.72 20.09 -1.83
C SER A 585 1.84 21.26 -2.24
N TYR A 586 1.14 21.85 -1.27
CA TYR A 586 0.20 22.93 -1.53
C TYR A 586 0.56 24.15 -0.67
N SER A 587 0.57 25.32 -1.29
CA SER A 587 0.63 26.58 -0.57
C SER A 587 -0.66 26.75 0.23
N LEU A 588 -0.55 26.91 1.54
CA LEU A 588 -1.71 27.14 2.39
C LEU A 588 -2.22 28.58 2.22
N ILE A 589 -3.53 28.76 2.27
CA ILE A 589 -4.18 30.06 2.29
C ILE A 589 -3.77 30.83 3.56
N SER A 590 -3.33 32.08 3.39
CA SER A 590 -2.97 32.96 4.50
C SER A 590 -4.20 33.67 5.07
N ASP A 591 -4.16 34.02 6.35
CA ASP A 591 -5.22 34.81 7.02
C ASP A 591 -5.36 36.22 6.45
N SER A 592 -4.27 36.74 5.90
CA SER A 592 -4.21 38.08 5.32
C SER A 592 -3.05 38.18 4.34
N ALA A 593 -3.16 39.10 3.39
CA ALA A 593 -2.09 39.47 2.49
C ALA A 593 -2.01 41.00 2.32
N THR A 594 -0.79 41.54 2.24
CA THR A 594 -0.59 42.94 1.86
C THR A 594 -0.65 43.10 0.35
N ILE A 595 -0.97 44.30 -0.15
CA ILE A 595 -0.94 44.59 -1.60
C ILE A 595 0.46 44.31 -2.17
N GLU A 596 1.52 44.70 -1.46
CA GLU A 596 2.91 44.43 -1.88
C GLU A 596 3.20 42.92 -2.03
N GLN A 597 2.73 42.09 -1.09
CA GLN A 597 2.90 40.63 -1.16
C GLN A 597 2.14 40.03 -2.34
N LEU A 598 0.95 40.54 -2.63
CA LEU A 598 0.12 40.06 -3.73
C LEU A 598 0.72 40.45 -5.09
N GLU A 599 1.22 41.68 -5.24
CA GLU A 599 1.92 42.16 -6.44
C GLU A 599 3.22 41.38 -6.71
N ASN A 600 3.94 41.01 -5.66
CA ASN A 600 5.16 40.21 -5.77
C ASN A 600 4.89 38.72 -6.03
N GLY A 601 3.64 38.26 -5.86
CA GLY A 601 3.27 36.85 -5.98
C GLY A 601 3.65 35.99 -4.76
N ASP A 602 3.93 36.60 -3.61
CA ASP A 602 4.38 35.89 -2.39
C ASP A 602 3.27 35.05 -1.73
N CYS A 603 2.01 35.30 -2.08
CA CYS A 603 0.84 34.60 -1.54
C CYS A 603 0.00 34.00 -2.69
N PRO A 604 0.50 32.96 -3.39
CA PRO A 604 -0.11 32.46 -4.63
C PRO A 604 -1.55 31.98 -4.43
N THR A 605 -1.85 31.28 -3.34
CA THR A 605 -3.22 30.81 -3.04
C THR A 605 -4.17 31.94 -2.70
N PHE A 606 -3.67 33.03 -2.09
CA PHE A 606 -4.49 34.21 -1.84
C PHE A 606 -4.76 34.98 -3.15
N ASN A 607 -3.78 35.07 -4.05
CA ASN A 607 -3.98 35.62 -5.40
C ASN A 607 -5.03 34.79 -6.16
N ASN A 608 -4.91 33.46 -6.16
CA ASN A 608 -5.86 32.56 -6.78
C ASN A 608 -7.30 32.75 -6.23
N LEU A 609 -7.44 32.96 -4.92
CA LEU A 609 -8.75 33.28 -4.31
C LEU A 609 -9.35 34.58 -4.86
N LEU A 610 -8.53 35.64 -4.96
CA LEU A 610 -8.98 36.92 -5.50
C LEU A 610 -9.34 36.82 -6.98
N ASP A 611 -8.55 36.08 -7.76
CA ASP A 611 -8.79 35.81 -9.17
C ASP A 611 -10.11 35.04 -9.38
N LEU A 612 -10.39 34.04 -8.54
CA LEU A 612 -11.67 33.32 -8.52
C LEU A 612 -12.86 34.25 -8.23
N GLY A 613 -12.69 35.20 -7.31
CA GLY A 613 -13.68 36.24 -7.04
C GLY A 613 -13.83 37.25 -8.18
N GLY A 614 -12.86 37.33 -9.10
CA GLY A 614 -12.76 38.34 -10.13
C GLY A 614 -12.36 39.72 -9.59
N ILE A 615 -11.59 39.75 -8.49
CA ILE A 615 -11.06 40.97 -7.89
C ILE A 615 -9.68 41.26 -8.46
N SER A 616 -9.52 42.40 -9.14
CA SER A 616 -8.20 42.92 -9.51
C SER A 616 -7.64 43.84 -8.43
N MET A 617 -6.32 44.04 -8.39
CA MET A 617 -5.67 44.97 -7.45
C MET A 617 -6.21 46.41 -7.56
N GLU A 618 -6.57 46.84 -8.77
CA GLU A 618 -7.17 48.16 -9.04
C GLU A 618 -8.47 48.38 -8.24
N THR A 619 -9.20 47.30 -7.91
CA THR A 619 -10.43 47.34 -7.10
C THR A 619 -10.19 47.93 -5.71
N PHE A 620 -8.97 47.83 -5.17
CA PHE A 620 -8.66 48.37 -3.84
C PHE A 620 -8.38 49.89 -3.86
N GLU A 621 -8.05 50.45 -5.03
CA GLU A 621 -7.88 51.88 -5.27
C GLU A 621 -9.21 52.63 -5.50
N ASP A 622 -10.29 51.88 -5.77
CA ASP A 622 -11.61 52.42 -6.10
C ASP A 622 -12.33 53.11 -4.92
N SER A 623 -13.42 53.80 -5.26
CA SER A 623 -14.31 54.42 -4.27
C SER A 623 -14.86 53.39 -3.28
N THR A 624 -15.07 53.78 -2.02
CA THR A 624 -15.51 52.86 -0.95
C THR A 624 -16.75 52.04 -1.32
N LEU A 625 -17.73 52.65 -2.00
CA LEU A 625 -18.96 51.95 -2.41
C LEU A 625 -18.69 50.96 -3.55
N THR A 626 -17.91 51.34 -4.56
CA THR A 626 -17.56 50.46 -5.68
C THR A 626 -16.80 49.23 -5.19
N ARG A 627 -15.80 49.45 -4.32
CA ARG A 627 -15.00 48.38 -3.73
C ARG A 627 -15.85 47.44 -2.88
N SER A 628 -16.72 47.96 -2.01
CA SER A 628 -17.60 47.11 -1.18
C SER A 628 -18.51 46.23 -2.02
N ASN A 629 -19.12 46.77 -3.07
CA ASN A 629 -19.98 45.97 -3.96
C ASN A 629 -19.18 44.90 -4.73
N ALA A 630 -17.95 45.22 -5.17
CA ALA A 630 -17.09 44.27 -5.86
C ALA A 630 -16.64 43.13 -4.94
N ILE A 631 -16.27 43.47 -3.69
CA ILE A 631 -15.94 42.48 -2.66
C ILE A 631 -17.14 41.58 -2.35
N GLU A 632 -18.34 42.13 -2.14
CA GLU A 632 -19.54 41.34 -1.86
C GLU A 632 -19.89 40.40 -3.03
N GLN A 633 -19.73 40.85 -4.28
CA GLN A 633 -19.92 39.98 -5.45
C GLN A 633 -18.88 38.87 -5.53
N ALA A 634 -17.63 39.16 -5.17
CA ALA A 634 -16.56 38.18 -5.13
C ALA A 634 -16.75 37.16 -4.02
N GLU A 635 -17.12 37.59 -2.81
CA GLU A 635 -17.49 36.72 -1.68
C GLU A 635 -18.55 35.71 -2.12
N ASN A 636 -19.67 36.17 -2.68
CA ASN A 636 -20.74 35.28 -3.18
C ASN A 636 -20.24 34.28 -4.23
N ARG A 637 -19.44 34.72 -5.22
CA ARG A 637 -18.90 33.81 -6.25
C ARG A 637 -17.98 32.74 -5.68
N ILE A 638 -17.15 33.12 -4.72
CA ILE A 638 -16.22 32.21 -4.04
C ILE A 638 -17.01 31.21 -3.18
N GLU A 639 -18.02 31.70 -2.44
CA GLU A 639 -18.91 30.87 -1.63
C GLU A 639 -19.67 29.85 -2.47
N ASP A 640 -20.28 30.27 -3.58
CA ASP A 640 -21.03 29.38 -4.49
C ASP A 640 -20.14 28.22 -4.95
N ARG A 641 -18.90 28.52 -5.36
CA ARG A 641 -17.94 27.52 -5.83
C ARG A 641 -17.46 26.58 -4.72
N ILE A 642 -17.10 27.11 -3.56
CA ILE A 642 -16.56 26.29 -2.46
C ILE A 642 -17.65 25.42 -1.85
N ASN A 643 -18.87 25.94 -1.70
CA ASN A 643 -19.99 25.22 -1.10
C ASN A 643 -20.57 24.14 -2.03
N GLU A 644 -20.37 24.26 -3.34
CA GLU A 644 -20.65 23.20 -4.30
C GLU A 644 -19.77 21.96 -4.04
N ALA A 645 -18.48 22.16 -3.72
CA ALA A 645 -17.55 21.06 -3.45
C ALA A 645 -17.47 20.60 -1.99
N TRP A 646 -17.87 21.43 -1.03
CA TRP A 646 -17.77 21.11 0.40
C TRP A 646 -19.15 20.90 1.03
N SER A 647 -19.62 19.65 0.98
CA SER A 647 -20.99 19.28 1.38
C SER A 647 -21.23 19.28 2.90
N GLN A 648 -20.16 19.20 3.71
CA GLN A 648 -20.28 19.04 5.17
C GLN A 648 -20.94 20.23 5.87
N LYS A 649 -20.60 21.46 5.45
CA LYS A 649 -21.13 22.71 6.01
C LYS A 649 -21.03 23.83 4.99
N SER A 650 -22.06 24.62 4.84
CA SER A 650 -21.96 25.86 4.06
C SER A 650 -21.04 26.85 4.75
N LEU A 651 -20.16 27.46 3.97
CA LEU A 651 -19.15 28.41 4.37
C LEU A 651 -19.50 29.78 3.82
N ASN A 652 -19.40 30.81 4.67
CA ASN A 652 -19.34 32.19 4.20
C ASN A 652 -17.89 32.68 4.24
N ILE A 653 -17.53 33.44 3.21
CA ILE A 653 -16.25 34.07 2.99
C ILE A 653 -16.42 35.55 3.27
N ASN A 654 -15.57 36.11 4.13
CA ASN A 654 -15.53 37.55 4.36
C ASN A 654 -14.14 38.12 4.08
N ILE A 655 -14.06 39.03 3.12
CA ILE A 655 -12.86 39.72 2.66
C ILE A 655 -12.87 41.15 3.21
N ASN A 656 -12.07 41.40 4.23
CA ASN A 656 -12.02 42.69 4.92
C ASN A 656 -10.77 43.50 4.53
N TRP A 657 -10.99 44.61 3.83
CA TRP A 657 -9.95 45.58 3.48
C TRP A 657 -9.61 46.54 4.63
N ASN A 658 -8.36 46.52 5.07
CA ASN A 658 -7.81 47.49 6.02
C ASN A 658 -6.93 48.53 5.32
N SER A 659 -7.51 49.69 5.03
CA SER A 659 -6.85 50.80 4.34
C SER A 659 -5.66 51.41 5.09
N SER A 660 -5.52 51.21 6.40
CA SER A 660 -4.41 51.80 7.17
C SER A 660 -3.13 50.97 7.09
N LYS A 661 -3.25 49.67 6.84
CA LYS A 661 -2.12 48.74 6.72
C LYS A 661 -1.94 48.19 5.32
N GLU A 662 -2.81 48.58 4.38
CA GLU A 662 -2.87 48.05 3.01
C GLU A 662 -2.94 46.51 3.00
N THR A 663 -3.74 45.96 3.92
CA THR A 663 -3.87 44.51 4.15
C THR A 663 -5.31 44.08 3.89
N ILE A 664 -5.46 42.99 3.14
CA ILE A 664 -6.72 42.27 2.96
C ILE A 664 -6.73 41.12 3.97
N ASN A 665 -7.81 40.99 4.76
CA ASN A 665 -7.98 39.89 5.71
C ASN A 665 -9.08 38.96 5.20
N LEU A 666 -8.84 37.66 5.31
CA LEU A 666 -9.80 36.62 4.99
C LEU A 666 -10.36 36.05 6.30
N LEU A 667 -11.68 36.06 6.43
CA LEU A 667 -12.40 35.40 7.52
C LEU A 667 -13.40 34.40 6.95
N ILE A 668 -13.65 33.35 7.71
CA ILE A 668 -14.50 32.23 7.35
C ILE A 668 -15.51 32.00 8.45
N GLN A 669 -16.75 31.74 8.05
CA GLN A 669 -17.85 31.49 8.96
C GLN A 669 -18.58 30.20 8.55
N ASP A 670 -18.83 29.31 9.52
CA ASP A 670 -19.70 28.15 9.29
C ASP A 670 -21.17 28.58 9.40
N GLN A 671 -21.98 28.20 8.42
CA GLN A 671 -23.42 28.13 8.55
C GLN A 671 -23.85 26.71 8.93
N LEU A 672 -24.59 26.58 10.03
CA LEU A 672 -25.17 25.29 10.43
C LEU A 672 -26.40 24.91 9.61
N ASN A 673 -27.06 25.90 9.02
CA ASN A 673 -28.27 25.69 8.23
C ASN A 673 -28.36 26.76 7.13
N PRO A 674 -28.26 26.39 5.83
CA PRO A 674 -28.23 27.35 4.72
C PRO A 674 -29.47 28.25 4.65
N ASP A 675 -30.60 27.74 5.13
CA ASP A 675 -31.91 28.41 5.09
C ASP A 675 -32.18 29.33 6.30
N SER A 676 -31.25 29.45 7.25
CA SER A 676 -31.46 30.16 8.52
C SER A 676 -30.31 31.11 8.87
N ALA A 677 -30.53 32.41 8.66
CA ALA A 677 -29.59 33.49 9.00
C ALA A 677 -29.33 33.68 10.52
N THR A 678 -29.87 32.82 11.39
CA THR A 678 -29.75 32.95 12.85
C THR A 678 -28.80 31.93 13.50
N ASP A 679 -28.29 30.94 12.76
CA ASP A 679 -27.41 29.87 13.27
C ASP A 679 -25.97 29.98 12.75
N GLU A 680 -25.45 31.21 12.69
CA GLU A 680 -24.08 31.51 12.28
C GLU A 680 -23.07 31.33 13.43
N ARG A 681 -21.95 30.66 13.15
CA ARG A 681 -20.81 30.62 14.08
C ARG A 681 -20.01 31.92 14.04
N PRO A 682 -19.09 32.17 15.00
CA PRO A 682 -18.21 33.34 14.92
C PRO A 682 -17.30 33.28 13.69
N LEU A 683 -16.98 34.46 13.12
CA LEU A 683 -15.94 34.61 12.11
C LEU A 683 -14.58 34.14 12.68
N THR A 684 -13.90 33.32 11.90
CA THR A 684 -12.60 32.74 12.24
C THR A 684 -11.62 32.95 11.11
N TYR A 685 -10.33 33.06 11.42
CA TYR A 685 -9.29 33.04 10.39
C TYR A 685 -9.08 31.62 9.86
N PRO A 686 -8.64 31.44 8.59
CA PRO A 686 -8.25 30.15 8.06
C PRO A 686 -7.30 29.37 9.00
N SER A 687 -6.27 30.04 9.54
CA SER A 687 -5.29 29.42 10.45
C SER A 687 -5.87 28.90 11.76
N GLN A 688 -7.06 29.37 12.16
CA GLN A 688 -7.77 28.95 13.37
C GLN A 688 -8.62 27.69 13.15
N ARG A 689 -8.67 27.17 11.92
CA ARG A 689 -9.44 25.98 11.52
C ARG A 689 -8.57 24.73 11.61
N SER A 690 -9.17 23.55 11.43
CA SER A 690 -8.41 22.29 11.39
C SER A 690 -7.42 22.28 10.22
N ALA A 691 -6.29 21.58 10.37
CA ALA A 691 -5.30 21.41 9.30
C ALA A 691 -5.92 20.83 8.03
N GLY A 692 -6.84 19.87 8.16
CA GLY A 692 -7.60 19.31 7.04
C GLY A 692 -8.44 20.35 6.30
N PHE A 693 -9.15 21.23 7.01
CA PHE A 693 -9.92 22.29 6.39
C PHE A 693 -9.02 23.31 5.68
N GLN A 694 -7.93 23.73 6.32
CA GLN A 694 -6.95 24.64 5.72
C GLN A 694 -6.39 24.05 4.44
N TRP A 695 -6.02 22.77 4.46
CA TRP A 695 -5.53 22.05 3.29
C TRP A 695 -6.58 21.99 2.19
N PHE A 696 -7.82 21.55 2.47
CA PHE A 696 -8.89 21.43 1.48
C PHE A 696 -9.20 22.77 0.82
N LEU A 697 -9.39 23.82 1.62
CA LEU A 697 -9.70 25.14 1.11
C LEU A 697 -8.59 25.65 0.18
N SER A 698 -7.33 25.50 0.60
CA SER A 698 -6.17 25.93 -0.19
C SER A 698 -6.05 25.14 -1.49
N PHE A 699 -6.16 23.82 -1.41
CA PHE A 699 -6.16 22.91 -2.54
C PHE A 699 -7.24 23.30 -3.55
N TYR A 700 -8.48 23.43 -3.09
CA TYR A 700 -9.63 23.69 -3.94
C TYR A 700 -9.56 25.07 -4.61
N ILE A 701 -9.12 26.11 -3.89
CA ILE A 701 -8.86 27.44 -4.47
C ILE A 701 -7.83 27.34 -5.60
N ASN A 702 -6.68 26.69 -5.35
CA ASN A 702 -5.63 26.57 -6.35
C ASN A 702 -6.12 25.78 -7.57
N LEU A 703 -6.84 24.68 -7.33
CA LEU A 703 -7.38 23.81 -8.36
C LEU A 703 -8.44 24.51 -9.23
N LEU A 704 -9.36 25.26 -8.61
CA LEU A 704 -10.36 26.02 -9.33
C LEU A 704 -9.75 27.18 -10.12
N ALA A 705 -8.77 27.88 -9.54
CA ALA A 705 -8.07 28.95 -10.24
C ALA A 705 -7.37 28.41 -11.48
N GLU A 706 -6.81 27.20 -11.37
CA GLU A 706 -6.22 26.49 -12.50
C GLU A 706 -7.29 26.12 -13.54
N SER A 707 -8.44 25.60 -13.15
CA SER A 707 -9.53 25.24 -14.09
C SER A 707 -10.12 26.44 -14.84
N ASN A 708 -10.13 27.62 -14.21
CA ASN A 708 -10.68 28.87 -14.76
C ASN A 708 -9.69 29.64 -15.63
N ASN A 709 -8.38 29.36 -15.51
CA ASN A 709 -7.38 29.97 -16.38
C ASN A 709 -7.62 29.50 -17.81
N SER A 710 -8.22 30.40 -18.61
CA SER A 710 -8.69 30.22 -19.98
C SER A 710 -7.58 30.04 -21.02
N GLY A 711 -6.46 29.41 -20.64
CA GLY A 711 -5.55 28.81 -21.61
C GLY A 711 -6.35 27.82 -22.46
N LEU A 712 -6.21 27.89 -23.78
CA LEU A 712 -6.92 27.05 -24.74
C LEU A 712 -6.47 25.56 -24.70
N GLU A 713 -5.68 25.16 -23.70
CA GLU A 713 -4.98 23.88 -23.64
C GLU A 713 -5.51 23.02 -22.50
N SER A 714 -5.89 21.77 -22.81
CA SER A 714 -6.22 20.72 -21.84
C SER A 714 -5.03 20.44 -20.92
N LYS A 715 -5.31 20.17 -19.65
CA LYS A 715 -4.30 19.95 -18.60
C LYS A 715 -4.29 18.49 -18.14
N VAL A 716 -3.11 18.07 -17.68
CA VAL A 716 -2.89 16.80 -16.98
C VAL A 716 -2.46 17.11 -15.56
N LEU A 717 -3.35 16.86 -14.60
CA LEU A 717 -3.15 17.11 -13.17
C LEU A 717 -2.58 15.86 -12.49
N LEU A 718 -1.40 16.00 -11.90
CA LEU A 718 -0.73 14.95 -11.15
C LEU A 718 -0.73 15.31 -9.66
N LEU A 719 -1.38 14.50 -8.83
CA LEU A 719 -1.56 14.79 -7.39
C LEU A 719 -0.92 13.67 -6.55
N ASP A 720 0.14 13.98 -5.80
CA ASP A 720 0.80 12.99 -4.95
C ASP A 720 0.22 13.00 -3.53
N ASP A 721 -0.29 11.85 -3.08
CA ASP A 721 -1.00 11.59 -1.82
C ASP A 721 -1.84 12.80 -1.36
N PRO A 722 -2.85 13.23 -2.13
CA PRO A 722 -3.72 14.32 -1.72
C PRO A 722 -4.61 13.91 -0.54
N ALA A 723 -5.19 14.90 0.13
CA ALA A 723 -6.21 14.73 1.16
C ALA A 723 -5.79 13.90 2.39
N VAL A 724 -4.49 13.79 2.68
CA VAL A 724 -3.96 13.07 3.87
C VAL A 724 -4.57 13.59 5.17
N TYR A 725 -4.72 14.92 5.28
CA TYR A 725 -5.27 15.58 6.48
C TYR A 725 -6.80 15.56 6.58
N LEU A 726 -7.51 14.98 5.59
CA LEU A 726 -8.96 14.93 5.56
C LEU A 726 -9.51 13.72 6.30
N HIS A 727 -10.57 13.95 7.07
CA HIS A 727 -11.38 12.88 7.63
C HIS A 727 -12.13 12.15 6.49
N PRO A 728 -12.52 10.87 6.66
CA PRO A 728 -13.28 10.08 5.69
C PRO A 728 -14.33 10.81 4.84
N GLU A 729 -15.19 11.65 5.44
CA GLU A 729 -16.21 12.41 4.71
C GLU A 729 -15.59 13.44 3.76
N GLY A 730 -14.60 14.21 4.23
CA GLY A 730 -13.89 15.17 3.38
C GLY A 730 -13.07 14.52 2.27
N LYS A 731 -12.59 13.29 2.47
CA LYS A 731 -11.96 12.50 1.39
C LYS A 731 -12.95 12.14 0.29
N ARG A 732 -14.22 11.86 0.64
CA ARG A 732 -15.28 11.61 -0.34
C ARG A 732 -15.66 12.89 -1.09
N ASP A 733 -15.85 14.00 -0.37
CA ASP A 733 -16.12 15.32 -0.99
C ASP A 733 -15.03 15.69 -2.00
N TRP A 734 -13.77 15.47 -1.62
CA TRP A 734 -12.62 15.68 -2.49
C TRP A 734 -12.65 14.76 -3.73
N LEU A 735 -12.98 13.48 -3.55
CA LEU A 735 -13.03 12.51 -4.65
C LEU A 735 -14.12 12.87 -5.67
N GLU A 736 -15.27 13.37 -5.23
CA GLU A 736 -16.31 13.88 -6.13
C GLU A 736 -15.85 15.14 -6.87
N SER A 737 -15.18 16.06 -6.20
CA SER A 737 -14.60 17.25 -6.86
C SER A 737 -13.58 16.86 -7.94
N VAL A 738 -12.77 15.82 -7.70
CA VAL A 738 -11.83 15.28 -8.69
C VAL A 738 -12.57 14.64 -9.87
N ASN A 739 -13.70 13.96 -9.63
CA ASN A 739 -14.54 13.40 -10.69
C ASN A 739 -15.10 14.50 -11.60
N ASP A 740 -15.58 15.60 -11.03
CA ASP A 740 -16.11 16.74 -11.81
C ASP A 740 -15.03 17.38 -12.68
N ILE A 741 -13.81 17.51 -12.16
CA ILE A 741 -12.67 18.01 -12.92
C ILE A 741 -12.27 17.03 -14.02
N GLY A 742 -12.30 15.73 -13.72
CA GLY A 742 -12.08 14.64 -14.66
C GLY A 742 -12.97 14.67 -15.90
N GLN A 743 -14.09 15.39 -15.88
CA GLN A 743 -14.93 15.55 -17.08
C GLN A 743 -14.22 16.37 -18.17
N ASN A 744 -13.38 17.33 -17.76
CA ASN A 744 -12.74 18.29 -18.66
C ASN A 744 -11.22 18.14 -18.74
N GLU A 745 -10.57 17.82 -17.62
CA GLU A 745 -9.12 17.69 -17.50
C GLU A 745 -8.74 16.25 -17.17
N GLN A 746 -7.52 15.82 -17.50
CA GLN A 746 -7.03 14.51 -17.08
C GLN A 746 -6.40 14.61 -15.68
N VAL A 747 -6.72 13.70 -14.77
CA VAL A 747 -6.23 13.65 -13.40
C VAL A 747 -5.60 12.29 -13.11
N VAL A 748 -4.37 12.28 -12.62
CA VAL A 748 -3.72 11.06 -12.09
C VAL A 748 -3.30 11.36 -10.66
N PHE A 749 -3.75 10.56 -9.69
CA PHE A 749 -3.37 10.76 -8.30
C PHE A 749 -2.98 9.48 -7.60
N SER A 750 -2.07 9.57 -6.64
CA SER A 750 -1.68 8.44 -5.79
C SER A 750 -2.48 8.43 -4.49
N SER A 751 -2.74 7.25 -3.92
CA SER A 751 -3.33 7.15 -2.60
C SER A 751 -3.04 5.85 -1.87
N HIS A 752 -2.93 5.95 -0.55
CA HIS A 752 -3.01 4.82 0.39
C HIS A 752 -4.37 4.65 1.06
N SER A 753 -5.29 5.61 0.88
CA SER A 753 -6.52 5.64 1.65
C SER A 753 -7.65 4.86 0.96
N PRO A 754 -8.30 3.89 1.64
CA PRO A 754 -9.48 3.20 1.10
C PRO A 754 -10.64 4.14 0.74
N TYR A 755 -10.70 5.33 1.35
CA TYR A 755 -11.73 6.35 1.09
C TYR A 755 -11.51 7.14 -0.21
N LEU A 756 -10.31 7.08 -0.77
CA LEU A 756 -9.95 7.71 -2.05
C LEU A 756 -10.00 6.72 -3.21
N ILE A 757 -10.45 5.49 -2.94
CA ILE A 757 -10.72 4.46 -3.94
C ILE A 757 -12.19 4.54 -4.32
N ASP A 758 -12.46 5.00 -5.53
CA ASP A 758 -13.82 5.04 -6.06
C ASP A 758 -14.21 3.69 -6.66
N LYS A 759 -14.98 2.92 -5.88
CA LYS A 759 -15.45 1.59 -6.27
C LYS A 759 -16.46 1.63 -7.42
N ARG A 760 -16.99 2.81 -7.77
CA ARG A 760 -17.90 2.94 -8.90
C ARG A 760 -17.17 2.85 -10.23
N TYR A 761 -15.87 3.11 -10.26
CA TYR A 761 -15.06 3.10 -11.48
C TYR A 761 -13.82 2.21 -11.31
N PRO A 762 -13.99 0.88 -11.27
CA PRO A 762 -12.87 -0.04 -11.05
C PRO A 762 -11.81 -0.01 -12.15
N SER A 763 -12.20 0.29 -13.39
CA SER A 763 -11.31 0.39 -14.56
C SER A 763 -10.28 1.50 -14.47
N ARG A 764 -10.45 2.45 -13.54
CA ARG A 764 -9.56 3.60 -13.34
C ARG A 764 -8.52 3.41 -12.23
N ILE A 765 -8.58 2.27 -11.55
CA ILE A 765 -7.68 1.94 -10.45
C ILE A 765 -6.45 1.21 -11.01
N ARG A 766 -5.25 1.62 -10.58
CA ARG A 766 -3.98 0.96 -10.94
C ARG A 766 -3.23 0.57 -9.67
N ALA A 767 -2.91 -0.70 -9.52
CA ALA A 767 -2.15 -1.19 -8.38
C ALA A 767 -0.64 -1.10 -8.66
N VAL A 768 0.08 -0.35 -7.83
CA VAL A 768 1.52 -0.15 -7.92
C VAL A 768 2.21 -1.00 -6.85
N GLU A 769 2.99 -1.99 -7.30
CA GLU A 769 3.72 -2.94 -6.46
C GLU A 769 5.22 -2.89 -6.73
N ASP A 770 6.02 -3.00 -5.68
CA ASP A 770 7.46 -3.26 -5.84
C ASP A 770 7.72 -4.76 -5.85
N THR A 771 8.45 -5.23 -6.86
CA THR A 771 8.73 -6.65 -7.07
C THR A 771 10.21 -6.96 -6.86
N PRO A 772 10.59 -7.99 -6.05
CA PRO A 772 11.97 -8.24 -5.65
C PRO A 772 13.00 -8.40 -6.77
N ARG A 773 12.56 -8.80 -7.97
CA ARG A 773 13.42 -8.98 -9.16
C ARG A 773 13.05 -8.09 -10.33
N GLY A 774 11.92 -7.39 -10.31
CA GLY A 774 11.40 -6.59 -11.43
C GLY A 774 11.38 -5.09 -11.19
N GLY A 775 11.59 -4.63 -9.95
CA GLY A 775 11.36 -3.23 -9.55
C GLY A 775 9.87 -2.94 -9.45
N THR A 776 9.51 -1.66 -9.53
CA THR A 776 8.10 -1.22 -9.52
C THR A 776 7.38 -1.70 -10.77
N LYS A 777 6.22 -2.32 -10.55
CA LYS A 777 5.24 -2.69 -11.57
C LYS A 777 3.91 -2.01 -11.28
N ILE A 778 3.21 -1.67 -12.36
CA ILE A 778 1.86 -1.13 -12.30
C ILE A 778 0.96 -2.20 -12.92
N ARG A 779 -0.10 -2.56 -12.22
CA ARG A 779 -1.07 -3.57 -12.64
C ARG A 779 -2.44 -2.96 -12.82
N GLU A 780 -3.05 -3.28 -13.94
CA GLU A 780 -4.46 -3.07 -14.20
C GLU A 780 -5.31 -4.12 -13.48
N ASP A 781 -4.83 -5.36 -13.43
CA ASP A 781 -5.50 -6.44 -12.70
C ASP A 781 -5.29 -6.29 -11.19
N ILE A 782 -6.27 -5.65 -10.57
CA ILE A 782 -6.37 -5.42 -9.14
C ILE A 782 -6.81 -6.66 -8.34
N PHE A 783 -7.07 -7.81 -8.97
CA PHE A 783 -7.50 -9.05 -8.29
C PHE A 783 -6.45 -10.18 -8.32
N LYS A 784 -5.40 -10.06 -9.14
CA LYS A 784 -4.27 -11.02 -9.26
C LYS A 784 -3.01 -10.65 -8.46
N SER A 785 -2.90 -9.47 -7.86
CA SER A 785 -1.68 -9.04 -7.14
C SER A 785 -1.56 -9.57 -5.71
N ASP A 786 -0.35 -9.46 -5.18
CA ASP A 786 0.07 -10.01 -3.90
C ASP A 786 -0.84 -9.57 -2.74
N SER A 787 -1.10 -10.47 -1.77
CA SER A 787 -2.17 -10.33 -0.78
C SER A 787 -2.07 -9.08 0.10
N HIS A 788 -0.86 -8.53 0.19
CA HIS A 788 -0.49 -7.36 0.97
C HIS A 788 -0.51 -6.04 0.18
N THR A 789 -0.21 -6.04 -1.12
CA THR A 789 -0.14 -4.80 -1.92
C THR A 789 -1.52 -4.18 -2.14
N LEU A 790 -2.54 -5.04 -2.25
CA LEU A 790 -3.93 -4.64 -2.47
C LEU A 790 -4.71 -4.40 -1.18
N GLU A 791 -4.08 -4.39 -0.01
CA GLU A 791 -4.80 -4.27 1.25
C GLU A 791 -5.74 -3.04 1.30
N PRO A 792 -5.34 -1.83 0.88
CA PRO A 792 -6.24 -0.68 0.81
C PRO A 792 -7.47 -0.94 -0.07
N LEU A 793 -7.28 -1.62 -1.20
CA LEU A 793 -8.35 -1.98 -2.12
C LEU A 793 -9.24 -3.10 -1.59
N ARG A 794 -8.67 -4.17 -1.02
CA ARG A 794 -9.44 -5.27 -0.42
C ARG A 794 -10.29 -4.76 0.73
N ASN A 795 -9.75 -3.83 1.51
CA ASN A 795 -10.46 -3.11 2.55
C ASN A 795 -11.59 -2.28 1.94
N ALA A 796 -11.33 -1.49 0.91
CA ALA A 796 -12.36 -0.75 0.19
C ALA A 796 -13.45 -1.70 -0.35
N LEU A 797 -13.11 -2.74 -1.09
CA LEU A 797 -14.05 -3.69 -1.69
C LEU A 797 -14.72 -4.64 -0.68
N GLY A 798 -14.31 -4.61 0.60
CA GLY A 798 -14.84 -5.49 1.64
C GLY A 798 -14.49 -6.96 1.47
N VAL A 799 -13.51 -7.32 0.63
CA VAL A 799 -13.18 -8.72 0.27
C VAL A 799 -12.79 -9.57 1.49
N ASN A 800 -12.28 -8.92 2.55
CA ASN A 800 -12.06 -9.55 3.86
C ASN A 800 -13.07 -9.00 4.87
N LEU A 801 -14.30 -9.52 4.82
CA LEU A 801 -15.43 -9.05 5.64
C LEU A 801 -15.14 -9.03 7.16
N GLY A 802 -14.35 -9.99 7.65
CA GLY A 802 -13.98 -10.07 9.07
C GLY A 802 -12.94 -9.04 9.56
N SER A 803 -12.27 -8.32 8.64
CA SER A 803 -11.18 -7.38 8.99
C SER A 803 -11.35 -5.98 8.39
N SER A 804 -12.34 -5.76 7.53
CA SER A 804 -12.55 -4.46 6.87
C SER A 804 -13.60 -3.62 7.61
N PRO A 805 -13.22 -2.50 8.25
CA PRO A 805 -14.18 -1.56 8.80
C PRO A 805 -14.88 -0.69 7.72
N PHE A 806 -14.60 -0.92 6.43
CA PHE A 806 -15.01 -0.05 5.31
C PHE A 806 -16.14 -0.65 4.44
N ILE A 807 -16.88 -1.61 4.99
CA ILE A 807 -18.01 -2.27 4.31
C ILE A 807 -19.17 -1.28 4.15
N SER A 808 -19.72 -1.23 2.94
CA SER A 808 -20.90 -0.40 2.64
C SER A 808 -22.15 -1.05 3.21
N ARG A 809 -23.17 -0.24 3.55
CA ARG A 809 -24.42 -0.74 4.15
C ARG A 809 -25.23 -1.61 3.19
N ARG A 810 -25.00 -1.45 1.89
CA ARG A 810 -25.62 -2.19 0.78
C ARG A 810 -24.54 -2.87 -0.04
N GLN A 811 -24.68 -4.18 -0.26
CA GLN A 811 -23.70 -5.01 -0.96
C GLN A 811 -24.33 -5.76 -2.13
N LEU A 812 -23.69 -5.74 -3.30
CA LEU A 812 -24.03 -6.63 -4.42
C LEU A 812 -22.96 -7.71 -4.54
N LEU A 813 -23.31 -8.96 -4.30
CA LEU A 813 -22.43 -10.09 -4.56
C LEU A 813 -22.52 -10.48 -6.05
N VAL A 814 -21.37 -10.56 -6.70
CA VAL A 814 -21.25 -11.03 -8.10
C VAL A 814 -20.25 -12.17 -8.19
N GLU A 815 -20.35 -13.00 -9.23
CA GLU A 815 -19.49 -14.17 -9.38
C GLU A 815 -18.00 -13.81 -9.45
N GLY A 816 -17.62 -12.88 -10.32
CA GLY A 816 -16.23 -12.56 -10.57
C GLY A 816 -15.94 -11.07 -10.84
N PRO A 817 -14.66 -10.75 -11.07
CA PRO A 817 -14.24 -9.40 -11.43
C PRO A 817 -14.94 -8.88 -12.69
N THR A 818 -15.15 -9.72 -13.70
CA THR A 818 -15.80 -9.37 -14.97
C THR A 818 -17.16 -8.70 -14.73
N GLU A 819 -18.01 -9.33 -13.91
CA GLU A 819 -19.34 -8.81 -13.56
C GLU A 819 -19.25 -7.49 -12.79
N TYR A 820 -18.21 -7.33 -11.96
CA TYR A 820 -17.99 -6.07 -11.25
C TYR A 820 -17.70 -4.91 -12.21
N TYR A 821 -16.78 -5.08 -13.17
CA TYR A 821 -16.50 -4.02 -14.16
C TYR A 821 -17.76 -3.68 -14.97
N ILE A 822 -18.50 -4.69 -15.41
CA ILE A 822 -19.69 -4.52 -16.25
C ILE A 822 -20.83 -3.84 -15.48
N VAL A 823 -21.21 -4.36 -14.31
CA VAL A 823 -22.28 -3.78 -13.51
C VAL A 823 -21.94 -2.34 -13.13
N ALA A 824 -20.69 -2.07 -12.76
CA ALA A 824 -20.26 -0.74 -12.41
C ALA A 824 -20.38 0.23 -13.59
N ALA A 825 -19.87 -0.14 -14.77
CA ALA A 825 -19.93 0.70 -15.94
C ALA A 825 -21.37 0.96 -16.43
N VAL A 826 -22.22 -0.08 -16.47
CA VAL A 826 -23.61 0.07 -16.89
C VAL A 826 -24.40 0.92 -15.88
N ALA A 827 -24.18 0.73 -14.58
CA ALA A 827 -24.81 1.56 -13.54
C ALA A 827 -24.38 3.03 -13.65
N ASN A 828 -23.09 3.30 -13.92
CA ASN A 828 -22.61 4.66 -14.18
C ASN A 828 -23.25 5.27 -15.43
N TYR A 829 -23.27 4.53 -16.54
CA TYR A 829 -23.89 5.00 -17.78
C TYR A 829 -25.36 5.37 -17.57
N PHE A 830 -26.14 4.55 -16.86
CA PHE A 830 -27.56 4.86 -16.63
C PHE A 830 -27.75 6.04 -15.66
N SER A 831 -26.87 6.16 -14.66
CA SER A 831 -26.90 7.26 -13.70
C SER A 831 -26.54 8.59 -14.35
N GLN A 832 -25.50 8.62 -15.19
CA GLN A 832 -24.96 9.84 -15.80
C GLN A 832 -25.74 10.25 -17.06
N GLU A 833 -25.97 9.32 -18.00
CA GLU A 833 -26.57 9.65 -19.31
C GLU A 833 -28.10 9.63 -19.29
N LEU A 834 -28.69 8.77 -18.45
CA LEU A 834 -30.14 8.57 -18.42
C LEU A 834 -30.81 9.19 -17.19
N ASP A 835 -30.03 9.78 -16.25
CA ASP A 835 -30.49 10.33 -14.96
C ASP A 835 -31.35 9.31 -14.18
N ARG A 836 -30.91 8.04 -14.18
CA ARG A 836 -31.57 6.93 -13.48
C ARG A 836 -30.63 6.41 -12.39
N ASP A 837 -30.86 6.81 -11.14
CA ASP A 837 -30.22 6.15 -10.00
C ASP A 837 -30.90 4.80 -9.74
N LEU A 838 -30.22 3.73 -10.13
CA LEU A 838 -30.76 2.37 -10.04
C LEU A 838 -30.25 1.74 -8.75
N PHE A 839 -31.19 1.18 -7.97
CA PHE A 839 -30.92 0.40 -6.75
C PHE A 839 -30.02 1.08 -5.70
N GLY A 840 -29.91 2.41 -5.73
CA GLY A 840 -29.07 3.19 -4.82
C GLY A 840 -27.59 2.97 -5.09
N TRP A 841 -27.17 2.99 -6.36
CA TRP A 841 -25.81 2.71 -6.82
C TRP A 841 -24.73 3.47 -6.04
N LYS A 842 -25.00 4.74 -5.70
CA LYS A 842 -24.05 5.60 -4.96
C LYS A 842 -23.75 5.11 -3.53
N GLU A 843 -24.65 4.35 -2.93
CA GLU A 843 -24.50 3.81 -1.57
C GLU A 843 -24.17 2.31 -1.54
N LEU A 844 -24.05 1.70 -2.72
CA LEU A 844 -23.80 0.29 -2.91
C LEU A 844 -22.30 0.01 -3.15
N SER A 845 -21.83 -1.13 -2.66
CA SER A 845 -20.53 -1.68 -3.06
C SER A 845 -20.71 -3.05 -3.69
N VAL A 846 -20.02 -3.29 -4.80
CA VAL A 846 -20.03 -4.57 -5.51
C VAL A 846 -18.86 -5.42 -5.00
N MET A 847 -19.14 -6.68 -4.72
CA MET A 847 -18.17 -7.64 -4.20
C MET A 847 -18.08 -8.87 -5.12
N PRO A 848 -16.96 -9.04 -5.83
CA PRO A 848 -16.71 -10.27 -6.59
C PRO A 848 -16.26 -11.41 -5.67
N VAL A 849 -16.94 -12.55 -5.73
CA VAL A 849 -16.71 -13.68 -4.80
C VAL A 849 -15.86 -14.82 -5.35
N ARG A 850 -15.33 -14.69 -6.57
CA ARG A 850 -14.50 -15.69 -7.27
C ARG A 850 -15.23 -17.01 -7.53
N GLY A 851 -16.39 -16.92 -8.16
CA GLY A 851 -17.24 -18.03 -8.63
C GLY A 851 -18.53 -18.19 -7.83
N ALA A 852 -19.61 -18.63 -8.49
CA ALA A 852 -20.93 -18.84 -7.90
C ALA A 852 -20.93 -19.64 -6.57
N PRO A 853 -20.14 -20.73 -6.40
CA PRO A 853 -20.16 -21.51 -5.16
C PRO A 853 -19.69 -20.73 -3.92
N ASN A 854 -18.89 -19.68 -4.10
CA ASN A 854 -18.31 -18.90 -3.01
C ASN A 854 -19.25 -17.80 -2.49
N VAL A 855 -20.35 -17.50 -3.21
CA VAL A 855 -21.35 -16.50 -2.80
C VAL A 855 -21.95 -16.87 -1.44
N ILE A 856 -22.24 -18.15 -1.23
CA ILE A 856 -22.99 -18.65 -0.07
C ILE A 856 -22.33 -18.22 1.25
N GLY A 857 -20.99 -18.36 1.35
CA GLY A 857 -20.27 -18.00 2.56
C GLY A 857 -20.35 -16.50 2.87
N GLN A 858 -20.22 -15.66 1.85
CA GLN A 858 -20.27 -14.20 2.00
C GLN A 858 -21.69 -13.72 2.30
N ALA A 859 -22.68 -14.25 1.58
CA ALA A 859 -24.09 -13.95 1.79
C ALA A 859 -24.55 -14.33 3.21
N SER A 860 -24.14 -15.51 3.70
CA SER A 860 -24.45 -15.95 5.07
C SER A 860 -23.88 -15.00 6.12
N TRP A 861 -22.65 -14.51 5.91
CA TRP A 861 -22.03 -13.54 6.82
C TRP A 861 -22.77 -12.19 6.78
N LEU A 862 -23.05 -11.66 5.59
CA LEU A 862 -23.76 -10.39 5.42
C LEU A 862 -25.15 -10.42 6.08
N ALA A 863 -25.88 -11.53 5.88
CA ALA A 863 -27.16 -11.77 6.54
C ALA A 863 -27.02 -11.79 8.07
N SER A 864 -25.97 -12.45 8.59
CA SER A 864 -25.74 -12.56 10.04
C SER A 864 -25.40 -11.22 10.71
N GLU A 865 -24.73 -10.33 10.00
CA GLU A 865 -24.39 -8.97 10.46
C GLU A 865 -25.51 -7.95 10.20
N GLY A 866 -26.60 -8.35 9.55
CA GLY A 866 -27.72 -7.46 9.19
C GLY A 866 -27.34 -6.40 8.17
N ILE A 867 -26.39 -6.69 7.29
CA ILE A 867 -26.01 -5.83 6.16
C ILE A 867 -26.95 -6.14 5.01
N ASP A 868 -27.45 -5.11 4.32
CA ASP A 868 -28.37 -5.28 3.21
C ASP A 868 -27.61 -5.78 1.96
N TYR A 869 -28.13 -6.80 1.28
CA TYR A 869 -27.43 -7.41 0.16
C TYR A 869 -28.34 -8.01 -0.91
N ALA A 870 -27.82 -8.08 -2.13
CA ALA A 870 -28.36 -8.84 -3.24
C ALA A 870 -27.26 -9.69 -3.88
N ILE A 871 -27.66 -10.75 -4.57
CA ILE A 871 -26.78 -11.69 -5.24
C ILE A 871 -27.14 -11.68 -6.72
N MET A 872 -26.16 -11.48 -7.60
CA MET A 872 -26.30 -11.63 -9.04
C MET A 872 -25.49 -12.84 -9.52
N LEU A 873 -26.15 -13.75 -10.24
CA LEU A 873 -25.57 -14.99 -10.77
C LEU A 873 -25.92 -15.17 -12.25
N ASP A 874 -25.01 -15.76 -13.00
CA ASP A 874 -25.28 -16.32 -14.32
C ASP A 874 -26.32 -17.45 -14.20
N SER A 875 -27.15 -17.66 -15.23
CA SER A 875 -28.16 -18.74 -15.24
C SER A 875 -27.67 -20.08 -15.79
N ASP A 876 -26.34 -20.26 -15.80
CA ASP A 876 -25.68 -21.49 -16.20
C ASP A 876 -25.76 -22.60 -15.12
N GLU A 877 -25.07 -23.72 -15.33
CA GLU A 877 -25.10 -24.85 -14.39
C GLU A 877 -24.54 -24.47 -13.01
N GLU A 878 -23.46 -23.69 -12.93
CA GLU A 878 -22.84 -23.34 -11.65
C GLU A 878 -23.70 -22.34 -10.86
N GLY A 879 -24.28 -21.33 -11.51
CA GLY A 879 -25.19 -20.39 -10.87
C GLY A 879 -26.47 -21.06 -10.36
N ARG A 880 -27.06 -21.97 -11.14
CA ARG A 880 -28.24 -22.74 -10.73
C ARG A 880 -27.94 -23.68 -9.54
N ASP A 881 -26.78 -24.33 -9.55
CA ASP A 881 -26.31 -25.15 -8.42
C ASP A 881 -26.13 -24.31 -7.14
N ALA A 882 -25.64 -23.07 -7.27
CA ALA A 882 -25.49 -22.16 -6.13
C ALA A 882 -26.85 -21.74 -5.55
N LEU A 883 -27.83 -21.41 -6.40
CA LEU A 883 -29.20 -21.11 -5.99
C LEU A 883 -29.86 -22.31 -5.28
N GLU A 884 -29.78 -23.52 -5.85
CA GLU A 884 -30.33 -24.73 -5.23
C GLU A 884 -29.72 -24.96 -3.83
N ARG A 885 -28.41 -24.71 -3.66
CA ARG A 885 -27.76 -24.80 -2.34
C ARG A 885 -28.21 -23.72 -1.36
N ILE A 886 -28.53 -22.52 -1.83
CA ILE A 886 -29.10 -21.46 -0.98
C ILE A 886 -30.48 -21.91 -0.48
N GLU A 887 -31.35 -22.33 -1.40
CA GLU A 887 -32.73 -22.76 -1.09
C GLU A 887 -32.77 -23.98 -0.16
N ASP A 888 -31.95 -25.00 -0.43
CA ASP A 888 -32.04 -26.28 0.29
C ASP A 888 -31.19 -26.36 1.56
N HIS A 889 -30.07 -25.63 1.63
CA HIS A 889 -29.03 -25.85 2.66
C HIS A 889 -28.69 -24.62 3.50
N ASN A 890 -29.14 -23.41 3.13
CA ASN A 890 -28.76 -22.17 3.83
C ASN A 890 -29.99 -21.27 4.07
N PRO A 891 -30.92 -21.67 4.98
CA PRO A 891 -32.17 -20.94 5.20
C PRO A 891 -31.99 -19.54 5.82
N ASP A 892 -30.78 -19.22 6.29
CA ASP A 892 -30.43 -17.89 6.80
C ASP A 892 -30.20 -16.86 5.66
N ILE A 893 -30.07 -17.35 4.41
CA ILE A 893 -30.00 -16.53 3.20
C ILE A 893 -31.38 -16.55 2.55
N ASP A 894 -31.98 -15.38 2.36
CA ASP A 894 -33.24 -15.28 1.63
C ASP A 894 -33.00 -15.52 0.13
N SER A 895 -33.68 -16.52 -0.45
CA SER A 895 -33.60 -16.83 -1.89
C SER A 895 -34.13 -15.70 -2.76
N ASP A 896 -35.04 -14.87 -2.25
CA ASP A 896 -35.57 -13.71 -2.98
C ASP A 896 -34.49 -12.62 -3.18
N ARG A 897 -33.36 -12.71 -2.46
CA ARG A 897 -32.18 -11.85 -2.67
C ARG A 897 -31.30 -12.30 -3.84
N VAL A 898 -31.59 -13.45 -4.46
CA VAL A 898 -30.84 -13.97 -5.62
C VAL A 898 -31.51 -13.57 -6.93
N VAL A 899 -30.74 -12.90 -7.80
CA VAL A 899 -31.15 -12.50 -9.14
C VAL A 899 -30.32 -13.26 -10.16
N MET A 900 -30.97 -14.21 -10.83
CA MET A 900 -30.39 -14.93 -11.96
C MET A 900 -30.45 -14.06 -13.23
N LEU A 901 -29.41 -14.13 -14.05
CA LEU A 901 -29.39 -13.40 -15.32
C LEU A 901 -30.42 -13.94 -16.32
N GLU A 902 -31.13 -13.00 -16.94
CA GLU A 902 -32.07 -13.25 -18.03
C GLU A 902 -31.90 -12.15 -19.08
N ASN A 903 -31.94 -12.52 -20.36
CA ASN A 903 -31.95 -11.56 -21.47
C ASN A 903 -33.33 -11.51 -22.15
N ARG A 904 -33.42 -10.87 -23.33
CA ARG A 904 -34.70 -10.71 -24.04
C ARG A 904 -35.31 -12.04 -24.51
N SER A 905 -34.48 -13.04 -24.75
CA SER A 905 -34.85 -14.28 -25.44
C SER A 905 -34.90 -15.48 -24.49
N ASN A 906 -34.03 -15.49 -23.48
CA ASN A 906 -33.71 -16.66 -22.69
C ASN A 906 -33.60 -16.30 -21.20
N SER A 907 -33.90 -17.29 -20.35
CA SER A 907 -33.79 -17.22 -18.89
C SER A 907 -32.96 -18.37 -18.29
N GLU A 908 -32.40 -19.22 -19.15
CA GLU A 908 -31.56 -20.36 -18.78
C GLU A 908 -30.28 -20.27 -19.60
N ASP A 909 -29.15 -20.66 -19.00
CA ASP A 909 -27.81 -20.64 -19.60
C ASP A 909 -27.38 -19.27 -20.15
N VAL A 910 -27.92 -18.18 -19.59
CA VAL A 910 -27.52 -16.80 -19.88
C VAL A 910 -26.33 -16.44 -18.99
N VAL A 911 -25.22 -16.06 -19.62
CA VAL A 911 -24.04 -15.52 -18.96
C VAL A 911 -23.97 -14.00 -19.16
N THR A 912 -23.09 -13.34 -18.43
CA THR A 912 -22.97 -11.87 -18.48
C THR A 912 -22.70 -11.33 -19.90
N GLU A 913 -21.96 -12.06 -20.74
CA GLU A 913 -21.71 -11.67 -22.13
C GLU A 913 -23.00 -11.58 -22.97
N ASP A 914 -23.98 -12.43 -22.68
CA ASP A 914 -25.26 -12.50 -23.41
C ASP A 914 -26.20 -11.33 -23.10
N MET A 915 -25.83 -10.47 -22.16
CA MET A 915 -26.61 -9.29 -21.76
C MET A 915 -26.42 -8.11 -22.72
N PHE A 916 -25.32 -8.10 -23.46
CA PHE A 916 -25.00 -7.06 -24.44
C PHE A 916 -25.62 -7.36 -25.80
N ASP A 917 -25.74 -6.32 -26.62
CA ASP A 917 -25.88 -6.52 -28.06
C ASP A 917 -24.64 -7.24 -28.62
N PRO A 918 -24.81 -8.29 -29.44
CA PRO A 918 -23.68 -9.08 -29.93
C PRO A 918 -22.66 -8.26 -30.72
N GLU A 919 -23.07 -7.22 -31.45
CA GLU A 919 -22.14 -6.39 -32.21
C GLU A 919 -21.21 -5.62 -31.26
N LEU A 920 -21.73 -5.12 -30.13
CA LEU A 920 -20.93 -4.40 -29.13
C LEU A 920 -19.91 -5.31 -28.45
N TYR A 921 -20.34 -6.49 -27.99
CA TYR A 921 -19.43 -7.39 -27.29
C TYR A 921 -18.36 -7.94 -28.23
N VAL A 922 -18.74 -8.32 -29.46
CA VAL A 922 -17.83 -8.87 -30.46
C VAL A 922 -16.86 -7.80 -30.98
N SER A 923 -17.26 -6.52 -31.05
CA SER A 923 -16.32 -5.45 -31.43
C SER A 923 -15.17 -5.31 -30.43
N GLU A 924 -15.47 -5.34 -29.12
CA GLU A 924 -14.44 -5.25 -28.08
C GLU A 924 -13.63 -6.54 -27.94
N PHE A 925 -14.25 -7.70 -28.18
CA PHE A 925 -13.54 -8.95 -28.37
C PHE A 925 -12.52 -8.84 -29.51
N ASN A 926 -12.93 -8.36 -30.68
CA ASN A 926 -12.04 -8.25 -31.83
C ASN A 926 -10.85 -7.33 -31.53
N ALA A 927 -11.11 -6.17 -30.92
CA ALA A 927 -10.07 -5.21 -30.58
C ALA A 927 -9.08 -5.76 -29.52
N GLU A 928 -9.54 -6.51 -28.52
CA GLU A 928 -8.65 -7.16 -27.53
C GLU A 928 -7.74 -8.21 -28.17
N TYR A 929 -8.29 -9.05 -29.06
CA TYR A 929 -7.51 -10.11 -29.69
C TYR A 929 -6.61 -9.60 -30.82
N GLU A 930 -6.96 -8.48 -31.46
CA GLU A 930 -6.07 -7.74 -32.36
C GLU A 930 -4.87 -7.18 -31.62
N ASP A 931 -5.07 -6.50 -30.49
CA ASP A 931 -3.97 -6.02 -29.63
C ASP A 931 -3.10 -7.19 -29.17
N PHE A 932 -3.71 -8.27 -28.66
CA PHE A 932 -2.98 -9.43 -28.16
C PHE A 932 -2.13 -10.12 -29.24
N THR A 933 -2.65 -10.25 -30.47
CA THR A 933 -1.92 -10.89 -31.57
C THR A 933 -0.86 -9.98 -32.17
N SER A 934 -1.06 -8.66 -32.16
CA SER A 934 -0.05 -7.70 -32.58
C SER A 934 1.22 -7.79 -31.72
N GLU A 935 1.09 -8.01 -30.41
CA GLU A 935 2.22 -8.24 -29.49
C GLU A 935 3.00 -9.53 -29.82
N LEU A 936 2.35 -10.48 -30.48
CA LEU A 936 2.90 -11.77 -30.88
C LEU A 936 3.42 -11.79 -32.34
N GLU A 937 3.39 -10.64 -33.04
CA GLU A 937 3.66 -10.53 -34.48
C GLU A 937 2.77 -11.47 -35.33
N GLY A 938 1.53 -11.72 -34.88
CA GLY A 938 0.53 -12.57 -35.55
C GLY A 938 -0.60 -11.78 -36.21
N ASP A 939 -1.30 -12.42 -37.16
CA ASP A 939 -2.49 -11.87 -37.80
C ASP A 939 -3.77 -12.43 -37.11
N PHE A 940 -4.73 -11.55 -36.79
CA PHE A 940 -6.03 -11.92 -36.25
C PHE A 940 -7.15 -11.63 -37.26
N GLU A 941 -7.95 -12.65 -37.59
CA GLU A 941 -9.17 -12.46 -38.37
C GLU A 941 -10.33 -12.05 -37.44
N HIS A 942 -10.95 -10.91 -37.74
CA HIS A 942 -12.08 -10.40 -36.95
C HIS A 942 -13.33 -11.27 -37.08
N ALA A 943 -13.93 -11.62 -35.95
CA ALA A 943 -15.24 -12.27 -35.93
C ALA A 943 -16.31 -11.30 -36.44
N GLN A 944 -17.02 -11.70 -37.49
CA GLN A 944 -18.14 -10.94 -38.04
C GLN A 944 -19.44 -11.32 -37.32
N VAL A 945 -20.34 -10.35 -37.13
CA VAL A 945 -21.67 -10.57 -36.56
C VAL A 945 -22.71 -10.34 -37.66
N GLU A 946 -23.55 -11.33 -37.93
CA GLU A 946 -24.67 -11.21 -38.86
C GLU A 946 -25.99 -11.60 -38.17
N GLU A 947 -27.00 -10.71 -38.19
CA GLU A 947 -28.34 -11.05 -37.71
C GLU A 947 -29.09 -11.94 -38.72
N ILE A 948 -29.52 -13.13 -38.29
CA ILE A 948 -30.25 -14.09 -39.14
C ILE A 948 -31.76 -13.80 -39.12
N ASP A 949 -32.36 -13.76 -37.92
CA ASP A 949 -33.80 -13.48 -37.71
C ASP A 949 -34.10 -13.06 -36.26
N GLY A 950 -34.01 -11.76 -35.96
CA GLY A 950 -34.50 -11.12 -34.74
C GLY A 950 -33.70 -11.44 -33.47
N LEU A 951 -33.70 -12.71 -33.07
CA LEU A 951 -33.09 -13.23 -31.83
C LEU A 951 -32.07 -14.35 -32.12
N ARG A 952 -31.56 -14.41 -33.35
CA ARG A 952 -30.55 -15.37 -33.80
C ARG A 952 -29.50 -14.66 -34.63
N TRP A 953 -28.24 -14.98 -34.37
CA TRP A 953 -27.08 -14.37 -35.00
C TRP A 953 -26.12 -15.45 -35.49
N GLU A 954 -25.25 -15.06 -36.41
CA GLU A 954 -24.04 -15.79 -36.77
C GLU A 954 -22.85 -14.95 -36.31
N VAL A 955 -21.97 -15.54 -35.49
CA VAL A 955 -20.75 -14.89 -34.99
C VAL A 955 -19.56 -15.69 -35.47
N GLY A 956 -18.72 -15.11 -36.32
CA GLY A 956 -17.54 -15.78 -36.86
C GLY A 956 -17.84 -17.07 -37.63
N GLY A 957 -19.04 -17.20 -38.21
CA GLY A 957 -19.49 -18.42 -38.89
C GLY A 957 -20.22 -19.45 -38.01
N ILE A 958 -20.41 -19.15 -36.72
CA ILE A 958 -21.02 -20.04 -35.72
C ILE A 958 -22.40 -19.48 -35.32
N GLU A 959 -23.42 -20.33 -35.27
CA GLU A 959 -24.80 -19.92 -34.90
C GLU A 959 -24.90 -19.60 -33.39
N TYR A 960 -25.41 -18.41 -33.07
CA TYR A 960 -25.65 -17.93 -31.72
C TYR A 960 -27.14 -17.64 -31.51
N GLU A 961 -27.77 -18.33 -30.54
CA GLU A 961 -29.21 -18.21 -30.26
C GLU A 961 -29.52 -17.35 -29.00
N GLY A 962 -28.60 -16.47 -28.60
CA GLY A 962 -28.80 -15.59 -27.45
C GLY A 962 -28.49 -16.21 -26.08
N THR A 963 -27.64 -17.24 -26.04
CA THR A 963 -27.08 -17.84 -24.80
C THR A 963 -25.67 -18.32 -25.07
N ARG A 964 -24.79 -18.23 -24.08
CA ARG A 964 -23.42 -18.76 -24.12
C ARG A 964 -22.56 -18.19 -25.25
N LEU A 965 -22.62 -16.87 -25.44
CA LEU A 965 -21.73 -16.14 -26.35
C LEU A 965 -20.25 -16.43 -26.02
N ASP A 966 -19.94 -16.64 -24.73
CA ASP A 966 -18.63 -17.09 -24.27
C ASP A 966 -18.16 -18.36 -24.99
N LYS A 967 -19.03 -19.38 -25.14
CA LYS A 967 -18.72 -20.63 -25.83
C LYS A 967 -18.58 -20.45 -27.34
N VAL A 968 -19.43 -19.61 -27.94
CA VAL A 968 -19.35 -19.30 -29.38
C VAL A 968 -18.01 -18.66 -29.71
N LEU A 969 -17.55 -17.71 -28.89
CA LEU A 969 -16.26 -17.05 -29.05
C LEU A 969 -15.08 -17.98 -28.78
N ILE A 970 -15.20 -18.90 -27.80
CA ILE A 970 -14.19 -19.94 -27.58
C ILE A 970 -14.08 -20.85 -28.81
N GLU A 971 -15.20 -21.34 -29.35
CA GLU A 971 -15.22 -22.18 -30.56
C GLU A 971 -14.62 -21.45 -31.76
N TYR A 972 -14.87 -20.14 -31.90
CA TYR A 972 -14.21 -19.30 -32.90
C TYR A 972 -12.68 -19.26 -32.73
N LEU A 973 -12.20 -19.10 -31.49
CA LEU A 973 -10.77 -19.06 -31.18
C LEU A 973 -10.09 -20.41 -31.33
N GLU A 974 -10.79 -21.54 -31.13
CA GLU A 974 -10.25 -22.89 -31.35
C GLU A 974 -9.82 -23.11 -32.81
N GLU A 975 -10.46 -22.43 -33.76
CA GLU A 975 -10.10 -22.49 -35.18
C GLU A 975 -8.96 -21.54 -35.57
N SER A 976 -8.53 -20.66 -34.66
CA SER A 976 -7.50 -19.65 -34.93
C SER A 976 -6.07 -20.22 -34.88
N SER A 977 -5.14 -19.53 -35.55
CA SER A 977 -3.73 -19.95 -35.62
C SER A 977 -2.94 -19.79 -34.31
N PHE A 978 -3.49 -19.08 -33.34
CA PHE A 978 -2.86 -18.73 -32.05
C PHE A 978 -3.59 -19.37 -30.85
N SER A 979 -4.47 -20.34 -31.10
CA SER A 979 -5.21 -21.08 -30.07
C SER A 979 -4.30 -21.69 -28.99
N GLU A 980 -3.12 -22.20 -29.37
CA GLU A 980 -2.14 -22.76 -28.42
C GLU A 980 -1.63 -21.73 -27.40
N GLU A 981 -1.58 -20.44 -27.75
CA GLU A 981 -1.16 -19.36 -26.82
C GLU A 981 -2.26 -18.96 -25.82
N LEU A 982 -3.51 -19.39 -26.07
CA LEU A 982 -4.67 -19.11 -25.22
C LEU A 982 -5.04 -20.26 -24.29
N GLU A 983 -4.38 -21.42 -24.43
CA GLU A 983 -4.65 -22.59 -23.61
C GLU A 983 -4.20 -22.40 -22.15
N ASP A 984 -5.10 -22.72 -21.22
CA ASP A 984 -4.81 -22.75 -19.80
C ASP A 984 -3.97 -23.98 -19.40
N SER A 985 -3.70 -24.13 -18.10
CA SER A 985 -2.94 -25.28 -17.58
C SER A 985 -3.58 -26.66 -17.80
N LYS A 986 -4.84 -26.72 -18.23
CA LYS A 986 -5.61 -27.92 -18.57
C LYS A 986 -5.72 -28.13 -20.09
N GLY A 987 -5.32 -27.16 -20.91
CA GLY A 987 -5.42 -27.20 -22.36
C GLY A 987 -6.77 -26.69 -22.88
N ASP A 988 -7.54 -26.00 -22.06
CA ASP A 988 -8.80 -25.37 -22.46
C ASP A 988 -8.51 -23.90 -22.82
N ILE A 989 -9.13 -23.36 -23.87
CA ILE A 989 -8.95 -21.95 -24.25
C ILE A 989 -9.56 -21.04 -23.17
N GLU A 990 -8.75 -20.14 -22.61
CA GLU A 990 -9.19 -19.15 -21.63
C GLU A 990 -9.55 -17.84 -22.35
N LEU A 991 -10.84 -17.53 -22.43
CA LEU A 991 -11.34 -16.26 -22.97
C LEU A 991 -10.89 -15.10 -22.07
N ARG A 992 -10.37 -14.02 -22.66
CA ARG A 992 -9.95 -12.78 -21.96
C ARG A 992 -11.11 -11.90 -21.50
N LYS A 993 -12.11 -12.50 -20.84
CA LYS A 993 -13.38 -11.86 -20.41
C LYS A 993 -13.17 -10.55 -19.65
N ARG A 994 -12.17 -10.49 -18.76
CA ARG A 994 -11.88 -9.28 -17.97
C ARG A 994 -11.43 -8.12 -18.85
N GLN A 995 -10.48 -8.33 -19.75
CA GLN A 995 -9.98 -7.27 -20.63
C GLN A 995 -11.08 -6.74 -21.55
N ILE A 996 -11.92 -7.66 -22.07
CA ILE A 996 -13.10 -7.27 -22.86
C ILE A 996 -14.06 -6.44 -22.00
N ALA A 997 -14.33 -6.86 -20.76
CA ALA A 997 -15.17 -6.10 -19.83
C ALA A 997 -14.59 -4.72 -19.48
N GLU A 998 -13.28 -4.58 -19.33
CA GLU A 998 -12.60 -3.30 -19.10
C GLU A 998 -12.72 -2.36 -20.31
N ARG A 999 -12.55 -2.89 -21.52
CA ARG A 999 -12.77 -2.14 -22.77
C ARG A 999 -14.20 -1.66 -22.92
N ILE A 1000 -15.18 -2.55 -22.68
CA ILE A 1000 -16.61 -2.20 -22.66
C ILE A 1000 -16.89 -1.14 -21.58
N ALA A 1001 -16.32 -1.30 -20.38
CA ALA A 1001 -16.49 -0.35 -19.28
C ALA A 1001 -15.95 1.05 -19.63
N SER A 1002 -14.77 1.10 -20.26
CA SER A 1002 -14.16 2.34 -20.75
C SER A 1002 -15.06 3.05 -21.77
N ARG A 1003 -15.63 2.33 -22.75
CA ARG A 1003 -16.58 2.89 -23.73
C ARG A 1003 -17.88 3.39 -23.08
N LEU A 1004 -18.45 2.65 -22.14
CA LEU A 1004 -19.65 3.05 -21.41
C LEU A 1004 -19.42 4.31 -20.58
N ASN A 1005 -18.29 4.41 -19.88
CA ASN A 1005 -17.93 5.58 -19.08
C ASN A 1005 -17.61 6.82 -19.94
N ARG A 1006 -17.32 6.63 -21.24
CA ARG A 1006 -17.15 7.72 -22.23
C ARG A 1006 -18.43 8.03 -23.00
N SER A 1007 -19.51 7.30 -22.75
CA SER A 1007 -20.80 7.44 -23.44
C SER A 1007 -20.74 7.12 -24.93
N ASP A 1008 -19.81 6.27 -25.34
CA ASP A 1008 -19.59 5.81 -26.73
C ASP A 1008 -20.44 4.56 -27.07
N VAL A 1009 -21.60 4.42 -26.43
CA VAL A 1009 -22.50 3.26 -26.51
C VAL A 1009 -23.96 3.73 -26.57
N GLU A 1010 -24.79 3.06 -27.37
CA GLU A 1010 -26.22 3.36 -27.47
C GLU A 1010 -27.06 2.58 -26.43
N GLU A 1011 -28.16 3.18 -25.91
CA GLU A 1011 -29.00 2.57 -24.86
C GLU A 1011 -29.56 1.18 -25.26
N ASN A 1012 -29.86 0.96 -26.55
CA ASN A 1012 -30.32 -0.34 -27.07
C ASN A 1012 -29.29 -1.46 -26.88
N GLN A 1013 -27.99 -1.14 -26.85
CA GLN A 1013 -26.91 -2.13 -26.74
C GLN A 1013 -26.73 -2.68 -25.32
N VAL A 1014 -27.26 -1.99 -24.31
CA VAL A 1014 -27.20 -2.37 -22.88
C VAL A 1014 -28.59 -2.52 -22.24
N VAL A 1015 -29.63 -2.51 -23.06
CA VAL A 1015 -31.03 -2.48 -22.60
C VAL A 1015 -31.43 -3.67 -21.73
N SER A 1016 -30.81 -4.83 -21.88
CA SER A 1016 -31.11 -6.05 -21.11
C SER A 1016 -30.83 -5.84 -19.61
N PHE A 1017 -29.87 -4.98 -19.26
CA PHE A 1017 -29.53 -4.67 -17.87
C PHE A 1017 -30.65 -3.93 -17.13
N ASN A 1018 -31.58 -3.24 -17.82
CA ASN A 1018 -32.73 -2.59 -17.17
C ASN A 1018 -33.53 -3.58 -16.30
N ARG A 1019 -33.73 -4.80 -16.80
CA ARG A 1019 -34.52 -5.81 -16.10
C ARG A 1019 -33.77 -6.34 -14.88
N VAL A 1020 -32.49 -6.64 -15.04
CA VAL A 1020 -31.63 -7.13 -13.94
C VAL A 1020 -31.54 -6.08 -12.84
N PHE A 1021 -31.32 -4.81 -13.18
CA PHE A 1021 -31.22 -3.73 -12.20
C PHE A 1021 -32.56 -3.46 -11.48
N ALA A 1022 -33.69 -3.61 -12.16
CA ALA A 1022 -35.00 -3.55 -11.51
C ALA A 1022 -35.22 -4.72 -10.53
N SER A 1023 -34.81 -5.94 -10.90
CA SER A 1023 -34.84 -7.10 -10.02
C SER A 1023 -33.91 -6.93 -8.82
N LEU A 1024 -32.69 -6.41 -9.02
CA LEU A 1024 -31.74 -6.11 -7.96
C LEU A 1024 -32.29 -5.07 -6.97
N ASN A 1025 -32.95 -4.02 -7.46
CA ASN A 1025 -33.62 -3.07 -6.57
C ASN A 1025 -34.66 -3.78 -5.68
N SER A 1026 -35.48 -4.65 -6.28
CA SER A 1026 -36.48 -5.41 -5.53
C SER A 1026 -35.86 -6.38 -4.52
N ALA A 1027 -34.72 -7.01 -4.86
CA ALA A 1027 -33.98 -7.92 -3.99
C ALA A 1027 -33.34 -7.20 -2.79
N MET A 1028 -32.92 -5.95 -2.98
CA MET A 1028 -32.36 -5.11 -1.91
C MET A 1028 -33.44 -4.58 -0.95
N ASP A 1029 -34.62 -4.22 -1.45
CA ASP A 1029 -35.67 -3.58 -0.65
C ASP A 1029 -36.58 -4.58 0.13
N ILE A 1030 -36.18 -5.84 0.30
CA ILE A 1030 -37.02 -6.91 0.92
C ILE A 1030 -37.45 -6.59 2.37
N ASP A 1031 -36.76 -5.67 3.05
CA ASP A 1031 -37.07 -5.24 4.43
C ASP A 1031 -38.04 -4.04 4.56
N ASN A 1032 -38.71 -3.59 3.48
CA ASN A 1032 -39.73 -2.51 3.49
C ASN A 1032 -41.20 -2.98 3.52
#